data_AF-A0A2U2XF64-F1
#
_entry.id   AF-A0A2U2XF64-F1
#
_cell.length_a   1.000
_cell.length_b   1.000
_cell.length_c   1.000
_cell.angle_alpha   90.00
_cell.angle_beta   90.00
_cell.angle_gamma   90.00
#
_symmetry.space_group_name_H-M   'P 1'
#
loop_
_entity.id
_entity.type
_entity.pdbx_description
1 polymer ?
#
loop_
_entity_poly.entity_id
_entity_poly.type
_entity_poly.pdbx_seq_one_letter_code
_entity_poly.pdbx_strand_id
1 'polypeptide(L)'
;MTKSYLNMKTAITAVLMSIAGVTFAQSPTSPAKDFNVFIENDMTLSTNESEGPVACGKDLKIQGNYQVATNHTGTFTVNGTKIGLLVGGKVNYTSGNALQVNQNTYVKIGNGQGSNVWYYDQNNAASPIRITPTSNYNSSPKIMLQANSNQLGVGVNNNPVFEGSLIDFASAFQIMRASSSDIAQCTGNAQLTNPNGQSIPTTNLPNQVKINLQSGINYLNVTGADMNNVQVFTYNNKPNASRILIINVDAQGTFNWNVWNQAGIGFQESPFILYNFYNTTTLNINGHSTIEGTVFAPFADISKSVNQSNIEGQVIAKSLYHRGGEMHYAPFQPSIAGCAPAPGVAPTAEFNTTSTNQCLNDNEFIFNNTSNTGTAAQPSAPLSYLWDFGDGTTSTNMNPTKIYASAGTYTVTLTTTNTYGSDIETMQVIVYDITAPNYNITTTGVGTNTVTKNITLVNANLFSNYTWELASQGAGLYSNQSNVSFDFTQAGYYEVIISTIDNNGCENSEIIPITIQSSEVNSGNSGGLESESLGDALSKQYVQRKIKSIPTQFDKFSALQFNKAELMKNSTKSNGQSLLEMFPSELIAGDNSYISSPTDILDYTIAEEVLSVDFSVNGKTQGVVLGIKTIDKIYNHTKASCDRLKGAEILKVKAIEIEAYKFITQVIQQRNGVTEYATSFAVGKNDNQENYTLQSNWYVNEFTASNEVYNFQVWTTSPEHTNKLVKDILNNLNAHATVVQTEVQKLPKTYAAKVSREGIDMDIKLRSILDEQTIEISLDEVYSETDGFGSRYNPFKSETEQIITFEIKDGYEYDGLIKVNGEIQDAFYHADGNWGLDFDPTYTDILEYTVSNDFDRVYEEDEMPIHRNVHIQAHSEYDYLTLYKSLLPGNLPDDYTDYKFLSFTVKGSGLLDLGLLKSSVQEWDQQYKATINVAKNEQTFYVPFDYFTSTGTNEKLIANDLTMLTFTFLPVEAQTNDLDLTIEKLRFTKSAPEEAMTLLSTMNDDFIIFPNPSSGAVKCVLYSQEESEADVTLYDITGKKVYSSTTKLVEGRNEIQFDINVPKGLLFFNISSGKTNYGTKRVLFK
;
A
#
# COMPACT_ATOMS: atom_id res chain seq x y z
N MET A 1 50.56 -44.44 10.93
CA MET A 1 51.68 -44.48 9.96
C MET A 1 51.45 -43.40 8.91
N THR A 2 52.36 -42.42 8.87
CA THR A 2 52.89 -41.69 7.69
C THR A 2 52.09 -41.55 6.38
N LYS A 3 51.87 -40.27 6.01
CA LYS A 3 52.19 -39.55 4.74
C LYS A 3 51.58 -39.95 3.36
N SER A 4 51.07 -38.88 2.72
CA SER A 4 51.31 -38.42 1.33
C SER A 4 50.46 -38.91 0.14
N TYR A 5 49.69 -37.93 -0.38
CA TYR A 5 49.51 -37.50 -1.79
C TYR A 5 50.49 -38.06 -2.84
N LEU A 6 49.98 -38.46 -4.02
CA LEU A 6 50.12 -37.72 -5.30
C LEU A 6 49.34 -38.36 -6.49
N ASN A 7 48.76 -37.45 -7.30
CA ASN A 7 48.25 -37.48 -8.68
C ASN A 7 48.80 -38.53 -9.68
N MET A 8 47.95 -38.97 -10.63
CA MET A 8 47.99 -38.50 -12.06
C MET A 8 46.91 -39.13 -12.97
N LYS A 9 46.14 -38.23 -13.60
CA LYS A 9 45.69 -38.18 -15.01
C LYS A 9 45.59 -39.48 -15.83
N THR A 10 44.36 -39.81 -16.23
CA THR A 10 44.07 -40.66 -17.39
C THR A 10 43.24 -39.88 -18.40
N ALA A 11 43.64 -40.02 -19.66
CA ALA A 11 43.10 -39.38 -20.85
C ALA A 11 41.70 -39.86 -21.22
N ILE A 12 40.89 -38.98 -21.81
CA ILE A 12 39.90 -39.34 -22.81
C ILE A 12 40.07 -38.37 -23.98
N THR A 13 40.84 -38.82 -24.98
CA THR A 13 40.88 -38.23 -26.32
C THR A 13 40.16 -39.20 -27.24
N ALA A 14 38.93 -38.90 -27.62
CA ALA A 14 38.32 -39.31 -28.90
C ALA A 14 36.91 -38.72 -29.02
N VAL A 15 36.79 -37.77 -29.94
CA VAL A 15 35.77 -37.59 -30.99
C VAL A 15 35.53 -36.09 -31.14
N LEU A 16 36.19 -35.48 -32.12
CA LEU A 16 35.71 -34.29 -32.82
C LEU A 16 36.47 -34.23 -34.16
N MET A 17 36.06 -35.13 -35.06
CA MET A 17 36.26 -34.94 -36.48
C MET A 17 35.18 -33.99 -36.98
N SER A 18 35.63 -33.00 -37.77
CA SER A 18 34.90 -32.29 -38.81
C SER A 18 33.56 -31.64 -38.44
N ILE A 19 33.60 -30.37 -38.07
CA ILE A 19 32.66 -29.38 -38.62
C ILE A 19 33.49 -28.16 -38.98
N ALA A 20 33.97 -28.11 -40.24
CA ALA A 20 34.32 -26.83 -40.84
C ALA A 20 33.04 -25.98 -40.80
N GLY A 21 33.06 -24.88 -40.06
CA GLY A 21 31.90 -24.02 -39.83
C GLY A 21 31.34 -23.50 -41.14
N VAL A 22 30.20 -24.07 -41.53
CA VAL A 22 29.33 -23.54 -42.58
C VAL A 22 28.80 -22.21 -42.07
N THR A 23 29.18 -21.09 -42.70
CA THR A 23 28.48 -19.82 -42.50
C THR A 23 27.08 -19.97 -43.08
N PHE A 24 26.07 -20.12 -42.22
CA PHE A 24 24.68 -20.10 -42.66
C PHE A 24 24.32 -18.67 -43.05
N ALA A 25 24.07 -18.43 -44.34
CA ALA A 25 23.47 -17.18 -44.78
C ALA A 25 22.11 -17.00 -44.10
N GLN A 26 21.85 -15.84 -43.52
CA GLN A 26 20.57 -15.47 -42.90
C GLN A 26 20.03 -14.20 -43.57
N SER A 27 18.72 -13.93 -43.46
CA SER A 27 18.14 -12.67 -43.92
C SER A 27 18.65 -11.49 -43.07
N PRO A 28 19.00 -10.33 -43.68
CA PRO A 28 19.41 -9.14 -42.94
C PRO A 28 18.35 -8.59 -41.99
N THR A 29 17.08 -8.95 -42.19
CA THR A 29 15.95 -8.52 -41.35
C THR A 29 15.62 -9.51 -40.24
N SER A 30 16.26 -10.67 -40.20
CA SER A 30 15.97 -11.73 -39.23
C SER A 30 16.08 -11.32 -37.75
N PRO A 31 16.95 -10.37 -37.32
CA PRO A 31 16.97 -9.95 -35.93
C PRO A 31 15.69 -9.21 -35.51
N ALA A 32 14.84 -8.79 -36.46
CA ALA A 32 13.54 -8.19 -36.21
C ALA A 32 12.49 -9.20 -35.70
N LYS A 33 12.84 -10.50 -35.58
CA LYS A 33 11.97 -11.56 -35.05
C LYS A 33 10.56 -11.54 -35.65
N ASP A 34 10.48 -11.28 -36.96
CA ASP A 34 9.25 -11.32 -37.75
C ASP A 34 8.21 -10.21 -37.44
N PHE A 35 8.64 -9.15 -36.75
CA PHE A 35 7.86 -7.91 -36.64
C PHE A 35 7.85 -7.15 -37.96
N ASN A 36 6.67 -6.83 -38.51
CA ASN A 36 6.54 -6.08 -39.76
C ASN A 36 7.07 -4.65 -39.65
N VAL A 37 6.96 -4.09 -38.47
CA VAL A 37 7.56 -2.80 -38.12
C VAL A 37 8.41 -3.02 -36.89
N PHE A 38 9.71 -2.75 -37.00
CA PHE A 38 10.67 -3.01 -35.93
C PHE A 38 11.57 -1.79 -35.73
N ILE A 39 11.39 -1.11 -34.60
CA ILE A 39 11.93 0.23 -34.33
C ILE A 39 12.84 0.21 -33.10
N GLU A 40 14.03 0.80 -33.17
CA GLU A 40 14.99 0.80 -32.05
C GLU A 40 14.55 1.72 -30.89
N ASN A 41 14.11 2.94 -31.23
CA ASN A 41 13.76 3.98 -30.28
C ASN A 41 12.24 4.23 -30.30
N ASP A 42 11.83 5.49 -30.46
CA ASP A 42 10.45 5.94 -30.33
C ASP A 42 9.67 5.76 -31.64
N MET A 43 8.38 5.50 -31.48
CA MET A 43 7.45 5.30 -32.60
C MET A 43 6.18 6.12 -32.37
N THR A 44 5.75 6.84 -33.41
CA THR A 44 4.49 7.60 -33.41
C THR A 44 3.59 7.09 -34.53
N LEU A 45 2.41 6.59 -34.15
CA LEU A 45 1.41 6.03 -35.06
C LEU A 45 0.19 6.95 -35.13
N SER A 46 -0.08 7.50 -36.32
CA SER A 46 -1.29 8.28 -36.64
C SER A 46 -2.25 7.46 -37.50
N THR A 47 -3.49 7.91 -37.72
CA THR A 47 -4.55 7.10 -38.32
C THR A 47 -4.14 6.30 -39.57
N ASN A 48 -3.97 4.97 -39.44
CA ASN A 48 -3.51 4.05 -40.50
C ASN A 48 -3.52 2.57 -40.03
N GLU A 49 -2.84 1.66 -40.73
CA GLU A 49 -2.65 0.28 -40.28
C GLU A 49 -1.31 -0.38 -40.70
N SER A 50 -0.95 -1.44 -39.97
CA SER A 50 0.00 -2.45 -40.40
C SER A 50 -0.63 -3.84 -40.38
N GLU A 51 -0.44 -4.59 -41.46
CA GLU A 51 -0.97 -5.94 -41.59
C GLU A 51 -0.31 -6.96 -40.66
N GLY A 52 0.94 -6.71 -40.27
CA GLY A 52 1.70 -7.58 -39.37
C GLY A 52 1.94 -6.96 -38.00
N PRO A 53 2.67 -7.67 -37.13
CA PRO A 53 2.95 -7.20 -35.78
C PRO A 53 3.96 -6.06 -35.76
N VAL A 54 3.90 -5.23 -34.72
CA VAL A 54 4.69 -4.01 -34.57
C VAL A 54 5.48 -4.00 -33.25
N ALA A 55 6.73 -3.55 -33.30
CA ALA A 55 7.61 -3.45 -32.14
C ALA A 55 8.42 -2.15 -32.12
N CYS A 56 8.56 -1.55 -30.93
CA CYS A 56 9.50 -0.44 -30.69
C CYS A 56 10.24 -0.62 -29.36
N GLY A 57 11.51 -0.21 -29.31
CA GLY A 57 12.35 -0.36 -28.12
C GLY A 57 12.15 0.71 -27.05
N LYS A 58 11.59 1.88 -27.41
CA LYS A 58 11.23 2.96 -26.46
C LYS A 58 9.74 3.28 -26.52
N ASP A 59 9.36 4.56 -26.53
CA ASP A 59 7.98 4.98 -26.30
C ASP A 59 7.14 4.88 -27.57
N LEU A 60 5.89 4.45 -27.40
CA LEU A 60 4.86 4.51 -28.44
C LEU A 60 3.96 5.73 -28.22
N LYS A 61 3.82 6.59 -29.22
CA LYS A 61 2.84 7.68 -29.23
C LYS A 61 1.67 7.35 -30.17
N ILE A 62 0.45 7.34 -29.61
CA ILE A 62 -0.79 7.12 -30.35
C ILE A 62 -1.42 8.48 -30.69
N GLN A 63 -1.47 8.81 -31.99
CA GLN A 63 -1.94 10.09 -32.51
C GLN A 63 -3.00 9.90 -33.62
N GLY A 64 -3.95 8.99 -33.41
CA GLY A 64 -5.00 8.63 -34.36
C GLY A 64 -5.54 7.23 -34.16
N ASN A 65 -6.35 6.75 -35.11
CA ASN A 65 -6.88 5.38 -35.11
C ASN A 65 -5.95 4.44 -35.86
N TYR A 66 -5.28 3.54 -35.16
CA TYR A 66 -4.33 2.63 -35.79
C TYR A 66 -4.78 1.18 -35.72
N GLN A 67 -4.35 0.31 -36.63
CA GLN A 67 -4.53 -1.13 -36.50
C GLN A 67 -3.20 -1.87 -36.72
N VAL A 68 -2.93 -2.89 -35.91
CA VAL A 68 -1.77 -3.78 -36.07
C VAL A 68 -2.23 -5.23 -36.21
N ALA A 69 -1.39 -6.04 -36.84
CA ALA A 69 -1.65 -7.45 -37.10
C ALA A 69 -3.00 -7.70 -37.80
N THR A 70 -3.44 -6.84 -38.72
CA THR A 70 -4.77 -6.96 -39.37
C THR A 70 -4.89 -8.28 -40.17
N ASN A 71 -3.82 -8.71 -40.84
CA ASN A 71 -3.82 -9.90 -41.70
C ASN A 71 -2.80 -10.98 -41.27
N HIS A 72 -1.76 -10.63 -40.51
CA HIS A 72 -0.72 -11.56 -40.09
C HIS A 72 -0.32 -11.40 -38.62
N THR A 73 -0.12 -12.53 -37.93
CA THR A 73 0.18 -12.57 -36.49
C THR A 73 1.67 -12.55 -36.14
N GLY A 74 2.53 -12.79 -37.12
CA GLY A 74 3.96 -13.07 -36.94
C GLY A 74 4.23 -14.34 -36.13
N THR A 75 5.48 -14.46 -35.69
CA THR A 75 5.99 -15.68 -35.01
C THR A 75 6.51 -15.45 -33.59
N PHE A 76 6.71 -14.21 -33.15
CA PHE A 76 7.18 -13.91 -31.80
C PHE A 76 6.12 -14.25 -30.74
N THR A 77 6.50 -15.03 -29.73
CA THR A 77 5.61 -15.43 -28.63
C THR A 77 6.25 -15.17 -27.27
N VAL A 78 5.42 -14.87 -26.27
CA VAL A 78 5.79 -14.82 -24.85
C VAL A 78 4.84 -15.75 -24.11
N ASN A 79 5.40 -16.72 -23.37
CA ASN A 79 4.65 -17.77 -22.67
C ASN A 79 3.63 -18.49 -23.58
N GLY A 80 4.00 -18.72 -24.84
CA GLY A 80 3.15 -19.41 -25.83
C GLY A 80 2.10 -18.52 -26.52
N THR A 81 1.92 -17.27 -26.10
CA THR A 81 0.98 -16.32 -26.71
C THR A 81 1.68 -15.43 -27.75
N LYS A 82 1.11 -15.29 -28.95
CA LYS A 82 1.65 -14.43 -30.02
C LYS A 82 1.51 -12.94 -29.70
N ILE A 83 2.54 -12.16 -30.00
CA ILE A 83 2.56 -10.72 -29.69
C ILE A 83 2.35 -9.90 -30.97
N GLY A 84 1.25 -9.15 -31.01
CA GLY A 84 0.88 -8.26 -32.10
C GLY A 84 1.47 -6.85 -31.95
N LEU A 85 1.69 -6.43 -30.70
CA LEU A 85 2.29 -5.15 -30.35
C LEU A 85 3.25 -5.30 -29.17
N LEU A 86 4.49 -4.84 -29.36
CA LEU A 86 5.53 -4.79 -28.33
C LEU A 86 6.04 -3.35 -28.19
N VAL A 87 5.98 -2.79 -26.99
CA VAL A 87 6.50 -1.46 -26.65
C VAL A 87 7.52 -1.62 -25.53
N GLY A 88 8.78 -1.29 -25.77
CA GLY A 88 9.83 -1.38 -24.75
C GLY A 88 9.73 -0.29 -23.68
N GLY A 89 9.21 0.88 -24.05
CA GLY A 89 8.95 2.02 -23.15
C GLY A 89 7.49 2.13 -22.72
N LYS A 90 7.01 3.38 -22.58
CA LYS A 90 5.61 3.69 -22.21
C LYS A 90 4.75 4.04 -23.42
N VAL A 91 3.44 4.11 -23.20
CA VAL A 91 2.45 4.53 -24.22
C VAL A 91 1.96 5.94 -23.93
N ASN A 92 2.08 6.83 -24.92
CA ASN A 92 1.64 8.22 -24.88
C ASN A 92 0.35 8.39 -25.70
N TYR A 93 -0.78 8.50 -25.00
CA TYR A 93 -2.13 8.64 -25.56
C TYR A 93 -2.43 10.10 -25.96
N THR A 94 -2.34 10.44 -27.25
CA THR A 94 -2.50 11.84 -27.72
C THR A 94 -3.87 12.12 -28.35
N SER A 95 -4.30 11.31 -29.32
CA SER A 95 -5.58 11.51 -30.02
C SER A 95 -6.06 10.23 -30.71
N GLY A 96 -7.32 10.21 -31.15
CA GLY A 96 -7.97 9.05 -31.77
C GLY A 96 -8.90 8.28 -30.82
N ASN A 97 -9.57 7.27 -31.35
CA ASN A 97 -10.43 6.36 -30.60
C ASN A 97 -9.64 5.14 -30.09
N ALA A 98 -8.94 4.41 -30.97
CA ALA A 98 -8.20 3.23 -30.58
C ALA A 98 -7.04 2.86 -31.53
N LEU A 99 -6.00 2.25 -30.97
CA LEU A 99 -5.11 1.32 -31.68
C LEU A 99 -5.66 -0.10 -31.50
N GLN A 100 -6.07 -0.75 -32.57
CA GLN A 100 -6.60 -2.11 -32.56
C GLN A 100 -5.50 -3.14 -32.76
N VAL A 101 -5.50 -4.18 -31.95
CA VAL A 101 -4.59 -5.33 -32.03
C VAL A 101 -5.40 -6.54 -32.43
N ASN A 102 -5.19 -7.00 -33.67
CA ASN A 102 -6.08 -7.95 -34.33
C ASN A 102 -5.57 -9.39 -34.27
N GLN A 103 -6.34 -10.31 -34.87
CA GLN A 103 -5.99 -11.73 -35.04
C GLN A 103 -5.73 -12.46 -33.71
N ASN A 104 -6.42 -12.05 -32.65
CA ASN A 104 -6.25 -12.56 -31.29
C ASN A 104 -4.79 -12.55 -30.81
N THR A 105 -4.01 -11.58 -31.27
CA THR A 105 -2.64 -11.36 -30.78
C THR A 105 -2.64 -10.51 -29.52
N TYR A 106 -1.57 -10.64 -28.73
CA TYR A 106 -1.44 -10.03 -27.43
C TYR A 106 -0.49 -8.82 -27.44
N VAL A 107 -0.45 -8.09 -26.33
CA VAL A 107 0.28 -6.83 -26.19
C VAL A 107 1.26 -6.91 -25.04
N LYS A 108 2.44 -6.32 -25.23
CA LYS A 108 3.48 -6.17 -24.21
C LYS A 108 3.96 -4.72 -24.14
N ILE A 109 4.03 -4.16 -22.94
CA ILE A 109 4.46 -2.78 -22.67
C ILE A 109 5.49 -2.83 -21.53
N GLY A 110 6.68 -2.30 -21.76
CA GLY A 110 7.77 -2.35 -20.79
C GLY A 110 7.60 -1.39 -19.62
N ASN A 111 6.95 -0.23 -19.84
CA ASN A 111 6.64 0.75 -18.79
C ASN A 111 5.14 1.08 -18.76
N GLY A 112 4.46 0.69 -17.68
CA GLY A 112 3.02 0.89 -17.51
C GLY A 112 2.58 2.32 -17.16
N GLN A 113 3.51 3.27 -16.95
CA GLN A 113 3.17 4.65 -16.59
C GLN A 113 2.23 5.28 -17.63
N GLY A 114 1.10 5.82 -17.14
CA GLY A 114 0.08 6.45 -17.98
C GLY A 114 -0.85 5.47 -18.70
N SER A 115 -0.80 4.18 -18.37
CA SER A 115 -1.63 3.11 -18.95
C SER A 115 -2.35 2.31 -17.86
N ASN A 116 -3.62 1.99 -18.07
CA ASN A 116 -4.44 1.12 -17.21
C ASN A 116 -4.90 -0.08 -18.01
N VAL A 117 -4.68 -1.30 -17.52
CA VAL A 117 -5.03 -2.55 -18.24
C VAL A 117 -6.34 -3.10 -17.72
N TRP A 118 -7.23 -3.43 -18.65
CA TRP A 118 -8.54 -4.01 -18.38
C TRP A 118 -8.61 -5.40 -18.98
N TYR A 119 -8.52 -6.42 -18.13
CA TYR A 119 -8.74 -7.81 -18.51
C TYR A 119 -10.23 -8.19 -18.55
N TYR A 120 -11.06 -7.41 -17.87
CA TYR A 120 -12.52 -7.47 -17.83
C TYR A 120 -13.05 -6.04 -18.01
N ASP A 121 -14.29 -5.88 -18.46
CA ASP A 121 -14.89 -4.54 -18.51
C ASP A 121 -15.28 -4.01 -17.12
N GLN A 122 -15.74 -2.76 -17.08
CA GLN A 122 -16.16 -2.07 -15.86
C GLN A 122 -17.31 -2.75 -15.08
N ASN A 123 -18.01 -3.71 -15.69
CA ASN A 123 -19.05 -4.51 -15.04
C ASN A 123 -18.53 -5.92 -14.66
N ASN A 124 -17.22 -6.11 -14.68
CA ASN A 124 -16.53 -7.38 -14.46
C ASN A 124 -16.92 -8.50 -15.46
N ALA A 125 -17.40 -8.13 -16.66
CA ALA A 125 -17.70 -9.11 -17.70
C ALA A 125 -16.47 -9.41 -18.56
N ALA A 126 -16.39 -10.66 -19.05
CA ALA A 126 -15.30 -11.14 -19.91
C ALA A 126 -15.37 -10.51 -21.31
N SER A 127 -14.84 -9.30 -21.39
CA SER A 127 -14.82 -8.44 -22.57
C SER A 127 -13.42 -8.32 -23.16
N PRO A 128 -13.25 -7.87 -24.42
CA PRO A 128 -11.93 -7.77 -25.04
C PRO A 128 -10.96 -6.90 -24.23
N ILE A 129 -9.70 -7.31 -24.14
CA ILE A 129 -8.71 -6.62 -23.31
C ILE A 129 -8.49 -5.19 -23.83
N ARG A 130 -8.43 -4.21 -22.92
CA ARG A 130 -8.16 -2.80 -23.26
C ARG A 130 -7.04 -2.22 -22.42
N ILE A 131 -6.30 -1.27 -22.98
CA ILE A 131 -5.31 -0.46 -22.25
C ILE A 131 -5.64 1.01 -22.46
N THR A 132 -5.96 1.73 -21.37
CA THR A 132 -6.53 3.08 -21.41
C THR A 132 -5.70 4.10 -20.61
N PRO A 133 -5.72 5.39 -20.96
CA PRO A 133 -4.99 6.43 -20.25
C PRO A 133 -5.56 6.77 -18.86
N THR A 134 -6.82 6.42 -18.62
CA THR A 134 -7.53 6.67 -17.36
C THR A 134 -8.21 5.40 -16.85
N SER A 135 -8.70 5.44 -15.62
CA SER A 135 -9.46 4.35 -14.97
C SER A 135 -10.90 4.21 -15.50
N ASN A 136 -11.07 4.27 -16.82
CA ASN A 136 -12.34 3.99 -17.49
C ASN A 136 -12.09 3.10 -18.72
N TYR A 137 -12.71 1.91 -18.72
CA TYR A 137 -12.63 0.90 -19.79
C TYR A 137 -12.97 1.45 -21.19
N ASN A 138 -13.83 2.46 -21.27
CA ASN A 138 -14.29 3.08 -22.52
C ASN A 138 -13.51 4.33 -22.92
N SER A 139 -12.48 4.71 -22.18
CA SER A 139 -11.65 5.87 -22.49
C SER A 139 -11.04 5.80 -23.89
N SER A 140 -10.81 6.97 -24.46
CA SER A 140 -10.20 7.14 -25.77
C SER A 140 -9.13 8.25 -25.70
N PRO A 141 -7.97 8.09 -26.35
CA PRO A 141 -7.57 6.91 -27.12
C PRO A 141 -7.25 5.71 -26.22
N LYS A 142 -7.25 4.49 -26.78
CA LYS A 142 -6.93 3.24 -26.07
C LYS A 142 -6.19 2.27 -26.97
N ILE A 143 -5.55 1.27 -26.40
CA ILE A 143 -5.21 0.04 -27.13
C ILE A 143 -6.34 -0.96 -26.90
N MET A 144 -6.83 -1.60 -27.95
CA MET A 144 -7.97 -2.52 -27.90
C MET A 144 -7.60 -3.83 -28.60
N LEU A 145 -7.66 -4.94 -27.86
CA LEU A 145 -7.47 -6.28 -28.41
C LEU A 145 -8.81 -6.85 -28.88
N GLN A 146 -8.78 -7.84 -29.79
CA GLN A 146 -9.98 -8.57 -30.21
C GLN A 146 -10.43 -9.65 -29.21
N ALA A 147 -9.48 -10.27 -28.51
CA ALA A 147 -9.74 -11.37 -27.58
C ALA A 147 -9.85 -10.89 -26.13
N ASN A 148 -10.61 -11.63 -25.32
CA ASN A 148 -10.65 -11.44 -23.87
C ASN A 148 -9.57 -12.27 -23.16
N SER A 149 -9.37 -11.99 -21.87
CA SER A 149 -8.40 -12.65 -20.99
C SER A 149 -8.51 -14.19 -21.01
N ASN A 150 -9.74 -14.70 -20.95
CA ASN A 150 -10.02 -16.14 -20.94
C ASN A 150 -9.61 -16.82 -22.26
N GLN A 151 -9.88 -16.19 -23.41
CA GLN A 151 -9.54 -16.75 -24.73
C GLN A 151 -8.03 -16.87 -24.96
N LEU A 152 -7.25 -15.93 -24.42
CA LEU A 152 -5.79 -15.96 -24.55
C LEU A 152 -5.10 -16.71 -23.41
N GLY A 153 -5.83 -17.06 -22.34
CA GLY A 153 -5.28 -17.65 -21.13
C GLY A 153 -4.31 -16.72 -20.40
N VAL A 154 -4.66 -15.43 -20.32
CA VAL A 154 -3.81 -14.37 -19.75
C VAL A 154 -4.53 -13.59 -18.65
N GLY A 155 -3.76 -12.90 -17.80
CA GLY A 155 -4.28 -12.06 -16.70
C GLY A 155 -3.14 -11.32 -15.98
N VAL A 156 -3.49 -10.53 -14.97
CA VAL A 156 -2.51 -9.76 -14.17
C VAL A 156 -1.41 -10.67 -13.60
N ASN A 157 -1.75 -11.88 -13.19
CA ASN A 157 -0.82 -12.85 -12.58
C ASN A 157 -0.32 -13.92 -13.58
N ASN A 158 -0.74 -13.87 -14.84
CA ASN A 158 -0.40 -14.89 -15.85
C ASN A 158 -0.23 -14.24 -17.22
N ASN A 159 1.03 -14.06 -17.65
CA ASN A 159 1.38 -13.33 -18.87
C ASN A 159 0.83 -11.88 -18.85
N PRO A 160 1.26 -11.02 -17.90
CA PRO A 160 0.75 -9.65 -17.78
C PRO A 160 1.08 -8.79 -19.00
N VAL A 161 0.30 -7.73 -19.25
CA VAL A 161 0.59 -6.77 -20.33
C VAL A 161 1.89 -6.00 -20.03
N PHE A 162 2.11 -5.64 -18.76
CA PHE A 162 3.31 -4.92 -18.34
C PHE A 162 4.47 -5.87 -18.08
N GLU A 163 5.43 -5.93 -19.03
CA GLU A 163 6.63 -6.76 -18.96
C GLU A 163 7.69 -6.18 -19.92
N GLY A 164 8.86 -5.82 -19.37
CA GLY A 164 9.97 -5.21 -20.12
C GLY A 164 11.04 -6.21 -20.56
N SER A 165 12.06 -5.70 -21.25
CA SER A 165 13.30 -6.43 -21.59
C SER A 165 13.12 -7.74 -22.39
N LEU A 166 12.06 -7.85 -23.18
CA LEU A 166 11.74 -9.05 -23.97
C LEU A 166 12.59 -9.20 -25.26
N ILE A 167 13.13 -8.10 -25.78
CA ILE A 167 14.02 -8.07 -26.94
C ILE A 167 15.17 -7.10 -26.65
N ASP A 168 16.41 -7.52 -26.90
CA ASP A 168 17.57 -6.64 -26.93
C ASP A 168 17.61 -5.89 -28.28
N PHE A 169 16.96 -4.73 -28.33
CA PHE A 169 16.92 -3.89 -29.53
C PHE A 169 18.30 -3.36 -29.92
N ALA A 170 19.16 -3.05 -28.96
CA ALA A 170 20.50 -2.53 -29.25
C ALA A 170 21.36 -3.56 -30.00
N SER A 171 21.40 -4.81 -29.51
CA SER A 171 22.11 -5.90 -30.19
C SER A 171 21.48 -6.23 -31.55
N ALA A 172 20.15 -6.27 -31.64
CA ALA A 172 19.44 -6.52 -32.90
C ALA A 172 19.78 -5.45 -33.96
N PHE A 173 19.74 -4.17 -33.58
CA PHE A 173 20.08 -3.07 -34.49
C PHE A 173 21.57 -3.00 -34.81
N GLN A 174 22.46 -3.41 -33.91
CA GLN A 174 23.88 -3.52 -34.23
C GLN A 174 24.13 -4.56 -35.34
N ILE A 175 23.50 -5.73 -35.25
CA ILE A 175 23.59 -6.77 -36.29
C ILE A 175 23.02 -6.26 -37.62
N MET A 176 21.87 -5.58 -37.58
CA MET A 176 21.24 -5.01 -38.78
C MET A 176 22.10 -3.90 -39.42
N ARG A 177 22.73 -3.03 -38.62
CA ARG A 177 23.65 -1.99 -39.10
C ARG A 177 24.90 -2.56 -39.76
N ALA A 178 25.47 -3.62 -39.17
CA ALA A 178 26.58 -4.35 -39.77
C ALA A 178 26.16 -4.96 -41.12
N SER A 179 25.05 -5.70 -41.15
CA SER A 179 24.52 -6.30 -42.38
C SER A 179 24.19 -5.24 -43.44
N SER A 180 23.60 -4.12 -43.05
CA SER A 180 23.31 -2.97 -43.93
C SER A 180 24.59 -2.40 -44.56
N SER A 181 25.65 -2.25 -43.76
CA SER A 181 26.95 -1.76 -44.23
C SER A 181 27.66 -2.75 -45.14
N ASP A 182 27.63 -4.04 -44.80
CA ASP A 182 28.25 -5.12 -45.57
C ASP A 182 27.60 -5.29 -46.94
N ILE A 183 26.27 -5.27 -46.99
CA ILE A 183 25.49 -5.33 -48.22
C ILE A 183 25.75 -4.10 -49.10
N ALA A 184 26.03 -2.94 -48.51
CA ALA A 184 26.37 -1.72 -49.25
C ALA A 184 27.76 -1.78 -49.93
N GLN A 185 28.67 -2.61 -49.42
CA GLN A 185 29.99 -2.83 -50.06
C GLN A 185 29.92 -3.73 -51.30
N CYS A 186 28.78 -4.36 -51.56
CA CYS A 186 28.63 -5.22 -52.72
C CYS A 186 28.74 -4.46 -54.03
N THR A 187 29.59 -4.95 -54.94
CA THR A 187 29.71 -4.40 -56.29
C THR A 187 28.38 -4.47 -57.01
N GLY A 188 27.87 -3.32 -57.46
CA GLY A 188 26.63 -3.24 -58.22
C GLY A 188 26.69 -4.12 -59.47
N ASN A 189 25.77 -5.06 -59.59
CA ASN A 189 25.68 -6.01 -60.71
C ASN A 189 24.29 -5.97 -61.40
N ALA A 190 23.36 -5.15 -60.89
CA ALA A 190 22.06 -4.94 -61.53
C ALA A 190 22.23 -4.21 -62.87
N GLN A 191 21.66 -4.77 -63.93
CA GLN A 191 21.72 -4.18 -65.27
C GLN A 191 20.54 -3.25 -65.50
N LEU A 192 20.81 -2.04 -65.99
CA LEU A 192 19.80 -1.03 -66.30
C LEU A 192 19.74 -0.76 -67.80
N THR A 193 18.52 -0.54 -68.31
CA THR A 193 18.28 -0.06 -69.68
C THR A 193 17.31 1.12 -69.69
N ASN A 194 17.37 1.98 -70.70
CA ASN A 194 16.32 2.96 -70.99
C ASN A 194 15.06 2.27 -71.57
N PRO A 195 13.93 2.99 -71.76
CA PRO A 195 12.69 2.41 -72.31
C PRO A 195 12.86 1.75 -73.70
N ASN A 196 13.87 2.16 -74.47
CA ASN A 196 14.19 1.60 -75.79
C ASN A 196 15.10 0.36 -75.71
N GLY A 197 15.42 -0.14 -74.50
CA GLY A 197 16.25 -1.32 -74.28
C GLY A 197 17.76 -1.09 -74.37
N GLN A 198 18.23 0.16 -74.44
CA GLN A 198 19.66 0.48 -74.48
C GLN A 198 20.22 0.52 -73.06
N SER A 199 21.39 -0.09 -72.82
CA SER A 199 22.04 -0.12 -71.51
C SER A 199 22.41 1.29 -71.03
N ILE A 200 22.20 1.56 -69.74
CA ILE A 200 22.51 2.83 -69.08
C ILE A 200 23.31 2.59 -67.79
N PRO A 201 24.16 3.54 -67.36
CA PRO A 201 24.89 3.44 -66.10
C PRO A 201 23.97 3.53 -64.88
N THR A 202 24.48 3.19 -63.70
CA THR A 202 23.79 3.34 -62.41
C THR A 202 23.92 4.74 -61.78
N THR A 203 24.59 5.67 -62.48
CA THR A 203 24.76 7.07 -62.09
C THR A 203 24.17 7.99 -63.16
N ASN A 204 23.72 9.18 -62.78
CA ASN A 204 22.99 10.12 -63.63
C ASN A 204 21.76 9.47 -64.29
N LEU A 205 20.94 8.80 -63.48
CA LEU A 205 19.81 8.01 -63.97
C LEU A 205 18.77 8.89 -64.70
N PRO A 206 18.22 8.47 -65.86
CA PRO A 206 17.15 9.20 -66.55
C PRO A 206 15.81 9.07 -65.82
N ASN A 207 14.81 9.87 -66.22
CA ASN A 207 13.49 9.85 -65.60
C ASN A 207 12.73 8.50 -65.76
N GLN A 208 13.10 7.65 -66.72
CA GLN A 208 12.53 6.31 -66.90
C GLN A 208 13.65 5.29 -67.01
N VAL A 209 13.63 4.29 -66.13
CA VAL A 209 14.63 3.23 -66.06
C VAL A 209 13.96 1.87 -66.08
N LYS A 210 14.58 0.90 -66.75
CA LYS A 210 14.15 -0.50 -66.75
C LYS A 210 15.26 -1.39 -66.18
N ILE A 211 14.94 -2.17 -65.15
CA ILE A 211 15.86 -3.09 -64.47
C ILE A 211 15.79 -4.47 -65.15
N ASN A 212 16.95 -5.04 -65.47
CA ASN A 212 17.09 -6.37 -66.03
C ASN A 212 17.71 -7.34 -65.02
N LEU A 213 16.87 -7.94 -64.17
CA LEU A 213 17.31 -8.86 -63.13
C LEU A 213 17.83 -10.18 -63.71
N GLN A 214 18.97 -10.62 -63.19
CA GLN A 214 19.58 -11.92 -63.44
C GLN A 214 19.21 -12.90 -62.32
N SER A 215 19.40 -14.20 -62.56
CA SER A 215 19.30 -15.20 -61.49
C SER A 215 20.39 -14.95 -60.42
N GLY A 216 20.02 -15.06 -59.14
CA GLY A 216 20.85 -14.71 -58.01
C GLY A 216 20.49 -13.37 -57.36
N ILE A 217 21.44 -12.77 -56.64
CA ILE A 217 21.27 -11.48 -55.96
C ILE A 217 21.75 -10.36 -56.88
N ASN A 218 20.88 -9.37 -57.10
CA ASN A 218 21.12 -8.20 -57.92
C ASN A 218 21.26 -6.97 -57.01
N TYR A 219 22.46 -6.40 -56.95
CA TYR A 219 22.78 -5.18 -56.22
C TYR A 219 22.69 -3.98 -57.17
N LEU A 220 21.77 -3.06 -56.86
CA LEU A 220 21.64 -1.76 -57.51
C LEU A 220 22.15 -0.68 -56.54
N ASN A 221 23.36 -0.18 -56.79
CA ASN A 221 23.95 0.89 -55.98
C ASN A 221 23.64 2.23 -56.65
N VAL A 222 22.94 3.11 -55.93
CA VAL A 222 22.46 4.41 -56.44
C VAL A 222 22.65 5.51 -55.42
N THR A 223 22.85 6.74 -55.88
CA THR A 223 22.84 7.92 -55.00
C THR A 223 21.40 8.37 -54.74
N GLY A 224 21.15 9.05 -53.62
CA GLY A 224 19.82 9.64 -53.35
C GLY A 224 19.38 10.66 -54.42
N ALA A 225 20.33 11.36 -55.04
CA ALA A 225 20.05 12.29 -56.14
C ALA A 225 19.57 11.55 -57.40
N ASP A 226 20.30 10.50 -57.81
CA ASP A 226 19.87 9.61 -58.88
C ASP A 226 18.54 8.95 -58.55
N MET A 227 18.34 8.61 -57.28
CA MET A 227 17.13 8.00 -56.80
C MET A 227 15.93 8.92 -57.08
N ASN A 228 16.00 10.18 -56.66
CA ASN A 228 14.92 11.15 -56.86
C ASN A 228 14.76 11.64 -58.32
N ASN A 229 15.75 11.41 -59.20
CA ASN A 229 15.65 11.80 -60.60
C ASN A 229 14.80 10.81 -61.43
N VAL A 230 14.63 9.57 -60.97
CA VAL A 230 13.80 8.57 -61.63
C VAL A 230 12.33 8.79 -61.27
N GLN A 231 11.46 8.81 -62.27
CA GLN A 231 10.01 8.90 -62.10
C GLN A 231 9.32 7.54 -62.27
N VAL A 232 9.86 6.67 -63.12
CA VAL A 232 9.30 5.33 -63.39
C VAL A 232 10.41 4.29 -63.44
N PHE A 233 10.28 3.27 -62.61
CA PHE A 233 11.02 2.01 -62.75
C PHE A 233 10.11 0.93 -63.34
N THR A 234 10.62 0.20 -64.32
CA THR A 234 9.99 -1.02 -64.87
C THR A 234 10.97 -2.19 -64.86
N TYR A 235 10.47 -3.41 -65.09
CA TYR A 235 11.28 -4.63 -65.02
C TYR A 235 11.21 -5.40 -66.35
N ASN A 236 12.34 -5.88 -66.85
CA ASN A 236 12.35 -6.92 -67.90
C ASN A 236 12.04 -8.29 -67.29
N ASN A 237 12.72 -8.60 -66.18
CA ASN A 237 12.48 -9.77 -65.35
C ASN A 237 12.11 -9.30 -63.94
N LYS A 238 11.01 -9.81 -63.41
CA LYS A 238 10.52 -9.43 -62.09
C LYS A 238 11.31 -10.10 -60.94
N PRO A 239 11.39 -9.47 -59.76
CA PRO A 239 11.93 -10.10 -58.55
C PRO A 239 11.17 -11.38 -58.16
N ASN A 240 11.87 -12.37 -57.63
CA ASN A 240 11.32 -13.59 -57.04
C ASN A 240 12.39 -14.33 -56.23
N ALA A 241 12.08 -15.49 -55.67
CA ALA A 241 13.01 -16.30 -54.87
C ALA A 241 14.36 -16.65 -55.56
N SER A 242 14.38 -16.67 -56.90
CA SER A 242 15.60 -16.90 -57.70
C SER A 242 16.25 -15.62 -58.24
N ARG A 243 15.60 -14.45 -58.08
CA ARG A 243 16.03 -13.13 -58.58
C ARG A 243 15.78 -12.08 -57.51
N ILE A 244 16.70 -11.98 -56.58
CA ILE A 244 16.60 -11.07 -55.43
C ILE A 244 17.12 -9.70 -55.86
N LEU A 245 16.46 -8.62 -55.46
CA LEU A 245 16.88 -7.25 -55.72
C LEU A 245 17.21 -6.54 -54.41
N ILE A 246 18.42 -6.01 -54.33
CA ILE A 246 18.88 -5.14 -53.23
C ILE A 246 19.23 -3.79 -53.84
N ILE A 247 18.62 -2.74 -53.33
CA ILE A 247 18.87 -1.36 -53.75
C ILE A 247 19.63 -0.68 -52.62
N ASN A 248 20.94 -0.49 -52.81
CA ASN A 248 21.79 0.23 -51.87
C ASN A 248 21.72 1.72 -52.18
N VAL A 249 21.24 2.50 -51.21
CA VAL A 249 21.01 3.95 -51.37
C VAL A 249 22.08 4.73 -50.62
N ASP A 250 22.93 5.42 -51.36
CA ASP A 250 23.88 6.39 -50.81
C ASP A 250 23.20 7.76 -50.66
N ALA A 251 22.75 8.07 -49.44
CA ALA A 251 22.06 9.31 -49.12
C ALA A 251 22.36 9.74 -47.68
N GLN A 252 23.58 10.21 -47.46
CA GLN A 252 24.04 10.63 -46.13
C GLN A 252 23.22 11.80 -45.56
N GLY A 253 22.91 11.74 -44.27
CA GLY A 253 22.18 12.80 -43.56
C GLY A 253 20.67 12.72 -43.79
N THR A 254 20.04 13.87 -44.06
CA THR A 254 18.60 13.95 -44.33
C THR A 254 18.30 13.70 -45.80
N PHE A 255 17.53 12.65 -46.09
CA PHE A 255 17.09 12.30 -47.43
C PHE A 255 15.57 12.43 -47.56
N ASN A 256 15.14 13.22 -48.54
CA ASN A 256 13.73 13.38 -48.92
C ASN A 256 13.46 12.46 -50.11
N TRP A 257 13.04 11.23 -49.86
CA TRP A 257 12.80 10.26 -50.91
C TRP A 257 11.45 10.52 -51.59
N ASN A 258 11.48 11.02 -52.81
CA ASN A 258 10.29 11.14 -53.64
C ASN A 258 10.03 9.78 -54.31
N VAL A 259 9.18 8.94 -53.69
CA VAL A 259 8.95 7.57 -54.15
C VAL A 259 8.42 7.59 -55.59
N TRP A 260 9.18 6.94 -56.47
CA TRP A 260 8.87 6.80 -57.90
C TRP A 260 7.77 5.78 -58.16
N ASN A 261 7.23 5.75 -59.38
CA ASN A 261 6.30 4.72 -59.80
C ASN A 261 7.02 3.40 -60.10
N GLN A 262 6.62 2.30 -59.43
CA GLN A 262 7.20 0.96 -59.54
C GLN A 262 6.35 0.06 -60.47
N ALA A 263 6.20 0.47 -61.72
CA ALA A 263 5.26 -0.17 -62.64
C ALA A 263 5.66 -1.62 -63.01
N GLY A 264 4.70 -2.54 -62.87
CA GLY A 264 4.81 -3.93 -63.33
C GLY A 264 5.19 -4.96 -62.26
N ILE A 265 5.40 -4.54 -61.01
CA ILE A 265 5.57 -5.39 -59.83
C ILE A 265 4.54 -4.99 -58.77
N GLY A 266 4.26 -5.88 -57.81
CA GLY A 266 3.36 -5.65 -56.69
C GLY A 266 3.73 -6.53 -55.48
N PHE A 267 2.81 -6.63 -54.51
CA PHE A 267 2.97 -7.40 -53.26
C PHE A 267 3.65 -8.79 -53.39
N GLN A 268 3.34 -9.55 -54.45
CA GLN A 268 3.92 -10.90 -54.66
C GLN A 268 5.45 -10.87 -54.84
N GLU A 269 5.98 -9.79 -55.42
CA GLU A 269 7.41 -9.64 -55.68
C GLU A 269 8.15 -8.96 -54.52
N SER A 270 7.44 -8.26 -53.64
CA SER A 270 8.02 -7.40 -52.60
C SER A 270 8.86 -8.09 -51.52
N PRO A 271 8.57 -9.34 -51.08
CA PRO A 271 9.45 -10.09 -50.18
C PRO A 271 10.87 -10.36 -50.73
N PHE A 272 11.11 -10.06 -52.01
CA PHE A 272 12.40 -10.25 -52.68
C PHE A 272 13.10 -8.93 -53.04
N ILE A 273 12.59 -7.80 -52.52
CA ILE A 273 13.14 -6.46 -52.75
C ILE A 273 13.53 -5.83 -51.40
N LEU A 274 14.77 -5.36 -51.28
CA LEU A 274 15.29 -4.68 -50.10
C LEU A 274 15.82 -3.29 -50.47
N TYR A 275 15.28 -2.24 -49.87
CA TYR A 275 15.83 -0.89 -49.93
C TYR A 275 16.75 -0.67 -48.72
N ASN A 276 18.06 -0.70 -48.96
CA ASN A 276 19.08 -0.59 -47.93
C ASN A 276 19.61 0.85 -47.84
N PHE A 277 19.12 1.62 -46.87
CA PHE A 277 19.58 2.96 -46.55
C PHE A 277 20.70 2.90 -45.50
N TYR A 278 21.92 2.65 -45.97
CA TYR A 278 23.05 2.27 -45.12
C TYR A 278 23.77 3.45 -44.45
N ASN A 279 23.54 4.68 -44.90
CA ASN A 279 24.19 5.88 -44.35
C ASN A 279 23.22 7.07 -44.10
N THR A 280 21.91 6.87 -44.28
CA THR A 280 20.89 7.90 -44.04
C THR A 280 20.58 8.01 -42.55
N THR A 281 20.54 9.23 -42.03
CA THR A 281 20.19 9.49 -40.61
C THR A 281 18.75 9.96 -40.44
N THR A 282 18.16 10.57 -41.46
CA THR A 282 16.75 10.98 -41.46
C THR A 282 16.16 10.69 -42.83
N LEU A 283 15.11 9.89 -42.90
CA LEU A 283 14.46 9.50 -44.15
C LEU A 283 13.02 10.00 -44.17
N ASN A 284 12.76 11.02 -44.99
CA ASN A 284 11.41 11.51 -45.24
C ASN A 284 10.85 10.82 -46.48
N ILE A 285 9.84 9.96 -46.30
CA ILE A 285 9.17 9.24 -47.38
C ILE A 285 8.07 10.12 -47.96
N ASN A 286 8.34 10.65 -49.16
CA ASN A 286 7.51 11.58 -49.92
C ASN A 286 6.98 10.94 -51.22
N GLY A 287 6.37 11.74 -52.09
CA GLY A 287 5.78 11.25 -53.34
C GLY A 287 4.40 10.62 -53.16
N HIS A 288 3.92 9.96 -54.20
CA HIS A 288 2.54 9.44 -54.29
C HIS A 288 2.45 8.01 -54.84
N SER A 289 3.54 7.24 -54.72
CA SER A 289 3.61 5.86 -55.23
C SER A 289 3.87 4.88 -54.09
N THR A 290 3.34 3.67 -54.26
CA THR A 290 3.54 2.52 -53.35
C THR A 290 5.01 2.10 -53.37
N ILE A 291 5.55 1.75 -52.20
CA ILE A 291 6.88 1.16 -52.08
C ILE A 291 6.73 -0.35 -52.17
N GLU A 292 7.24 -0.95 -53.25
CA GLU A 292 7.26 -2.42 -53.40
C GLU A 292 8.57 -2.97 -52.84
N GLY A 293 8.56 -3.41 -51.58
CA GLY A 293 9.73 -3.99 -50.90
C GLY A 293 9.92 -3.54 -49.45
N THR A 294 10.87 -4.18 -48.77
CA THR A 294 11.23 -3.85 -47.38
C THR A 294 12.08 -2.57 -47.33
N VAL A 295 11.72 -1.63 -46.46
CA VAL A 295 12.49 -0.43 -46.13
C VAL A 295 13.42 -0.75 -44.96
N PHE A 296 14.71 -0.92 -45.26
CA PHE A 296 15.74 -1.29 -44.28
C PHE A 296 16.67 -0.10 -44.05
N ALA A 297 16.40 0.64 -42.96
CA ALA A 297 17.10 1.89 -42.63
C ALA A 297 17.50 1.93 -41.14
N PRO A 298 18.34 0.99 -40.65
CA PRO A 298 18.62 0.84 -39.22
C PRO A 298 19.39 2.02 -38.57
N PHE A 299 19.83 2.99 -39.38
CA PHE A 299 20.46 4.24 -38.94
C PHE A 299 19.50 5.45 -38.93
N ALA A 300 18.33 5.33 -39.57
CA ALA A 300 17.51 6.48 -39.92
C ALA A 300 16.29 6.65 -39.01
N ASP A 301 16.00 7.90 -38.65
CA ASP A 301 14.68 8.31 -38.19
C ASP A 301 13.76 8.48 -39.42
N ILE A 302 12.71 7.67 -39.52
CA ILE A 302 11.78 7.68 -40.67
C ILE A 302 10.57 8.56 -40.38
N SER A 303 10.21 9.42 -41.34
CA SER A 303 8.94 10.13 -41.38
C SER A 303 8.17 9.78 -42.65
N LYS A 304 7.00 9.13 -42.48
CA LYS A 304 6.05 8.81 -43.55
C LYS A 304 4.73 9.53 -43.32
N SER A 305 4.75 10.81 -43.60
CA SER A 305 3.60 11.71 -43.42
C SER A 305 3.07 12.31 -44.72
N VAL A 306 3.93 12.46 -45.73
CA VAL A 306 3.57 13.03 -47.04
C VAL A 306 3.06 11.94 -47.98
N ASN A 307 3.81 10.84 -48.13
CA ASN A 307 3.42 9.73 -48.99
C ASN A 307 2.21 8.97 -48.42
N GLN A 308 1.07 9.03 -49.12
CA GLN A 308 -0.18 8.37 -48.73
C GLN A 308 -0.37 6.96 -49.30
N SER A 309 0.60 6.45 -50.08
CA SER A 309 0.55 5.12 -50.69
C SER A 309 1.16 4.06 -49.77
N ASN A 310 0.88 2.79 -50.03
CA ASN A 310 1.26 1.70 -49.14
C ASN A 310 2.77 1.38 -49.19
N ILE A 311 3.25 0.70 -48.15
CA ILE A 311 4.52 -0.05 -48.20
C ILE A 311 4.15 -1.53 -48.24
N GLU A 312 4.53 -2.18 -49.32
CA GLU A 312 4.35 -3.61 -49.52
C GLU A 312 5.57 -4.32 -48.94
N GLY A 313 5.80 -4.22 -47.63
CA GLY A 313 7.02 -4.72 -47.01
C GLY A 313 7.26 -4.29 -45.57
N GLN A 314 8.29 -4.86 -44.97
CA GLN A 314 8.71 -4.58 -43.60
C GLN A 314 9.39 -3.20 -43.49
N VAL A 315 9.29 -2.56 -42.33
CA VAL A 315 9.96 -1.29 -42.01
C VAL A 315 10.86 -1.47 -40.79
N ILE A 316 12.16 -1.24 -40.98
CA ILE A 316 13.17 -1.29 -39.92
C ILE A 316 13.87 0.06 -39.85
N ALA A 317 13.80 0.71 -38.68
CA ALA A 317 14.30 2.07 -38.51
C ALA A 317 14.74 2.39 -37.08
N LYS A 318 15.55 3.44 -36.94
CA LYS A 318 15.96 3.97 -35.64
C LYS A 318 14.75 4.53 -34.86
N SER A 319 13.90 5.31 -35.53
CA SER A 319 12.63 5.84 -35.02
C SER A 319 11.62 5.93 -36.17
N LEU A 320 10.32 5.99 -35.88
CA LEU A 320 9.27 6.06 -36.91
C LEU A 320 8.15 7.05 -36.58
N TYR A 321 7.81 7.92 -37.52
CA TYR A 321 6.53 8.64 -37.57
C TYR A 321 5.72 8.17 -38.78
N HIS A 322 4.59 7.51 -38.53
CA HIS A 322 3.75 6.96 -39.59
C HIS A 322 2.34 7.55 -39.59
N ARG A 323 1.93 8.06 -40.76
CA ARG A 323 0.61 8.68 -40.98
C ARG A 323 0.01 8.37 -42.35
N GLY A 324 0.83 8.21 -43.40
CA GLY A 324 0.32 8.01 -44.77
C GLY A 324 0.50 6.57 -45.27
N GLY A 325 -0.55 5.99 -45.87
CA GLY A 325 -0.60 4.65 -46.49
C GLY A 325 -0.32 3.47 -45.56
N GLU A 326 -0.83 2.29 -45.90
CA GLU A 326 -0.78 1.08 -45.06
C GLU A 326 0.60 0.39 -45.15
N MET A 327 0.94 -0.45 -44.15
CA MET A 327 2.14 -1.27 -44.18
C MET A 327 1.77 -2.76 -44.24
N HIS A 328 1.82 -3.33 -45.44
CA HIS A 328 1.48 -4.73 -45.69
C HIS A 328 2.57 -5.69 -45.25
N TYR A 329 2.18 -6.92 -44.92
CA TYR A 329 3.09 -7.90 -44.35
C TYR A 329 3.84 -8.67 -45.46
N ALA A 330 4.95 -8.10 -45.90
CA ALA A 330 5.87 -8.71 -46.88
C ALA A 330 7.35 -8.60 -46.44
N PRO A 331 7.72 -9.19 -45.28
CA PRO A 331 9.09 -9.13 -44.79
C PRO A 331 10.08 -9.79 -45.76
N PHE A 332 11.24 -9.17 -45.94
CA PHE A 332 12.31 -9.70 -46.78
C PHE A 332 12.88 -11.00 -46.18
N GLN A 333 12.57 -12.13 -46.81
CA GLN A 333 12.98 -13.47 -46.37
C GLN A 333 14.33 -13.98 -46.94
N PRO A 334 14.80 -13.54 -48.13
CA PRO A 334 16.01 -14.11 -48.71
C PRO A 334 17.24 -14.02 -47.81
N SER A 335 17.99 -15.11 -47.75
CA SER A 335 19.28 -15.14 -47.07
C SER A 335 20.35 -14.52 -47.96
N ILE A 336 21.07 -13.53 -47.44
CA ILE A 336 22.09 -12.80 -48.18
C ILE A 336 23.46 -13.19 -47.64
N ALA A 337 24.24 -13.91 -48.43
CA ALA A 337 25.67 -14.01 -48.20
C ALA A 337 26.27 -12.65 -48.57
N GLY A 338 26.82 -11.92 -47.60
CA GLY A 338 27.52 -10.67 -47.86
C GLY A 338 28.61 -10.83 -48.92
N CYS A 339 29.07 -9.74 -49.54
CA CYS A 339 30.11 -9.84 -50.55
C CYS A 339 31.42 -10.36 -49.93
N ALA A 340 32.09 -11.26 -50.67
CA ALA A 340 33.26 -12.00 -50.21
C ALA A 340 34.21 -11.09 -49.42
N PRO A 341 34.56 -11.44 -48.17
CA PRO A 341 35.37 -10.57 -47.37
C PRO A 341 36.76 -10.42 -48.00
N ALA A 342 37.29 -9.19 -47.96
CA ALA A 342 38.72 -8.93 -48.21
C ALA A 342 39.56 -9.90 -47.36
N PRO A 343 40.83 -10.23 -47.73
CA PRO A 343 41.67 -11.10 -46.91
C PRO A 343 41.69 -10.61 -45.45
N GLY A 344 40.99 -11.35 -44.58
CA GLY A 344 40.73 -10.95 -43.21
C GLY A 344 41.70 -11.60 -42.24
N VAL A 345 41.85 -10.97 -41.09
CA VAL A 345 42.65 -11.47 -39.96
C VAL A 345 41.71 -12.03 -38.89
N ALA A 346 42.20 -12.96 -38.07
CA ALA A 346 41.53 -13.34 -36.84
C ALA A 346 41.29 -12.08 -35.97
N PRO A 347 40.23 -12.04 -35.17
CA PRO A 347 40.02 -10.91 -34.27
C PRO A 347 41.13 -10.87 -33.23
N THR A 348 41.43 -9.68 -32.71
CA THR A 348 42.10 -9.50 -31.42
C THR A 348 40.99 -9.41 -30.39
N ALA A 349 40.95 -10.39 -29.47
CA ALA A 349 40.01 -10.35 -28.36
C ALA A 349 40.45 -9.24 -27.41
N GLU A 350 39.53 -8.35 -27.07
CA GLU A 350 39.80 -7.28 -26.11
C GLU A 350 38.50 -6.90 -25.43
N PHE A 351 38.56 -6.64 -24.14
CA PHE A 351 37.44 -6.08 -23.41
C PHE A 351 37.93 -5.27 -22.23
N ASN A 352 37.07 -4.35 -21.79
CA ASN A 352 37.21 -3.69 -20.52
C ASN A 352 35.97 -3.94 -19.65
N THR A 353 36.11 -3.65 -18.37
CA THR A 353 34.99 -3.56 -17.45
C THR A 353 35.05 -2.22 -16.73
N THR A 354 33.89 -1.76 -16.26
CA THR A 354 33.77 -0.50 -15.52
C THR A 354 34.58 -0.51 -14.22
N SER A 355 34.73 -1.66 -13.57
CA SER A 355 35.63 -1.88 -12.42
C SER A 355 36.10 -3.32 -12.35
N THR A 356 37.36 -3.54 -11.98
CA THR A 356 37.89 -4.89 -11.73
C THR A 356 37.64 -5.37 -10.30
N ASN A 357 37.15 -4.51 -9.41
CA ASN A 357 36.87 -4.85 -8.03
C ASN A 357 35.51 -4.29 -7.61
N GLN A 358 34.65 -5.13 -7.04
CA GLN A 358 33.34 -4.75 -6.53
C GLN A 358 33.04 -5.52 -5.23
N CYS A 359 32.09 -5.04 -4.44
CA CYS A 359 31.69 -5.68 -3.17
C CYS A 359 30.52 -6.64 -3.39
N LEU A 360 30.44 -7.71 -2.60
CA LEU A 360 29.47 -8.78 -2.82
C LEU A 360 28.00 -8.31 -2.91
N ASN A 361 27.60 -7.34 -2.09
CA ASN A 361 26.25 -6.77 -2.05
C ASN A 361 25.91 -5.85 -3.23
N ASP A 362 26.90 -5.33 -3.94
CA ASP A 362 26.73 -4.34 -5.01
C ASP A 362 27.64 -4.66 -6.21
N ASN A 363 27.70 -5.95 -6.57
CA ASN A 363 28.45 -6.38 -7.74
C ASN A 363 27.52 -6.53 -8.96
N GLU A 364 27.85 -5.79 -10.02
CA GLU A 364 27.38 -5.99 -11.38
C GLU A 364 28.53 -5.60 -12.31
N PHE A 365 29.23 -6.61 -12.83
CA PHE A 365 30.31 -6.39 -13.77
C PHE A 365 29.71 -6.21 -15.17
N ILE A 366 29.84 -5.00 -15.71
CA ILE A 366 29.50 -4.70 -17.10
C ILE A 366 30.77 -4.91 -17.92
N PHE A 367 30.74 -5.88 -18.83
CA PHE A 367 31.85 -6.15 -19.74
C PHE A 367 31.58 -5.50 -21.09
N ASN A 368 32.43 -4.54 -21.46
CA ASN A 368 32.39 -3.89 -22.76
C ASN A 368 33.44 -4.54 -23.65
N ASN A 369 32.95 -5.26 -24.64
CA ASN A 369 33.79 -5.85 -25.66
C ASN A 369 34.34 -4.77 -26.59
N THR A 370 35.66 -4.71 -26.71
CA THR A 370 36.39 -3.84 -27.64
C THR A 370 37.19 -4.63 -28.67
N SER A 371 36.90 -5.93 -28.79
CA SER A 371 37.52 -6.83 -29.75
C SER A 371 37.40 -6.24 -31.16
N ASN A 372 38.49 -6.28 -31.89
CA ASN A 372 38.60 -5.67 -33.21
C ASN A 372 39.49 -6.52 -34.12
N THR A 373 39.58 -6.18 -35.40
CA THR A 373 40.48 -6.83 -36.36
C THR A 373 41.61 -5.89 -36.82
N GLY A 374 41.91 -4.83 -36.05
CA GLY A 374 42.87 -3.78 -36.39
C GLY A 374 42.45 -2.86 -37.54
N THR A 375 43.42 -2.28 -38.27
CA THR A 375 43.21 -1.44 -39.47
C THR A 375 42.98 -2.24 -40.75
N ALA A 376 43.00 -3.57 -40.67
CA ALA A 376 42.61 -4.43 -41.79
C ALA A 376 41.10 -4.30 -42.03
N ALA A 377 40.65 -4.49 -43.27
CA ALA A 377 39.22 -4.46 -43.59
C ALA A 377 38.49 -5.50 -42.71
N GLN A 378 37.58 -5.02 -41.86
CA GLN A 378 36.79 -5.87 -40.96
C GLN A 378 36.10 -6.99 -41.77
N PRO A 379 36.04 -8.22 -41.26
CA PRO A 379 35.28 -9.29 -41.91
C PRO A 379 33.82 -8.87 -42.09
N SER A 380 33.21 -9.18 -43.23
CA SER A 380 31.77 -9.04 -43.49
C SER A 380 30.91 -10.10 -42.76
N ALA A 381 31.49 -10.78 -41.76
CA ALA A 381 30.82 -11.72 -40.88
C ALA A 381 30.96 -11.24 -39.43
N PRO A 382 29.87 -11.18 -38.65
CA PRO A 382 29.91 -10.69 -37.28
C PRO A 382 30.84 -11.55 -36.42
N LEU A 383 31.59 -10.90 -35.54
CA LEU A 383 32.34 -11.59 -34.50
C LEU A 383 31.34 -12.34 -33.61
N SER A 384 31.64 -13.60 -33.34
CA SER A 384 30.95 -14.39 -32.31
C SER A 384 31.75 -14.34 -31.03
N TYR A 385 31.05 -14.31 -29.90
CA TYR A 385 31.64 -14.14 -28.59
C TYR A 385 31.25 -15.32 -27.71
N LEU A 386 32.21 -15.81 -26.94
CA LEU A 386 31.96 -16.73 -25.85
C LEU A 386 32.68 -16.19 -24.61
N TRP A 387 31.89 -15.76 -23.65
CA TRP A 387 32.34 -15.38 -22.32
C TRP A 387 32.30 -16.59 -21.42
N ASP A 388 33.38 -16.83 -20.68
CA ASP A 388 33.42 -17.70 -19.50
C ASP A 388 33.77 -16.83 -18.30
N PHE A 389 32.88 -16.76 -17.32
CA PHE A 389 33.05 -15.89 -16.15
C PHE A 389 33.90 -16.54 -15.05
N GLY A 390 34.38 -17.77 -15.23
CA GLY A 390 35.23 -18.46 -14.25
C GLY A 390 34.48 -19.02 -13.04
N ASP A 391 33.16 -18.87 -12.99
CA ASP A 391 32.26 -19.48 -11.99
C ASP A 391 31.44 -20.66 -12.55
N GLY A 392 31.74 -21.07 -13.78
CA GLY A 392 31.04 -22.13 -14.52
C GLY A 392 29.86 -21.63 -15.37
N THR A 393 29.56 -20.32 -15.34
CA THR A 393 28.56 -19.70 -16.23
C THR A 393 29.21 -19.09 -17.47
N THR A 394 28.47 -19.03 -18.57
CA THR A 394 28.94 -18.50 -19.85
C THR A 394 27.91 -17.57 -20.49
N SER A 395 28.34 -16.76 -21.45
CA SER A 395 27.44 -15.91 -22.26
C SER A 395 27.93 -15.79 -23.70
N THR A 396 26.99 -15.62 -24.63
CA THR A 396 27.30 -15.33 -26.05
C THR A 396 26.94 -13.90 -26.45
N ASN A 397 26.49 -13.06 -25.49
CA ASN A 397 26.17 -11.67 -25.75
C ASN A 397 27.46 -10.88 -26.05
N MET A 398 27.34 -9.82 -26.85
CA MET A 398 28.51 -8.98 -27.15
C MET A 398 29.03 -8.28 -25.90
N ASN A 399 28.15 -7.63 -25.14
CA ASN A 399 28.48 -6.93 -23.89
C ASN A 399 27.60 -7.51 -22.76
N PRO A 400 28.02 -8.60 -22.11
CA PRO A 400 27.24 -9.18 -21.02
C PRO A 400 27.39 -8.37 -19.73
N THR A 401 26.35 -8.44 -18.90
CA THR A 401 26.42 -8.10 -17.48
C THR A 401 26.53 -9.40 -16.65
N LYS A 402 27.27 -9.35 -15.53
CA LYS A 402 27.49 -10.51 -14.66
C LYS A 402 27.44 -10.11 -13.19
N ILE A 403 26.64 -10.87 -12.44
CA ILE A 403 26.58 -10.85 -10.97
C ILE A 403 27.15 -12.17 -10.44
N TYR A 404 28.03 -12.11 -9.46
CA TYR A 404 28.58 -13.26 -8.74
C TYR A 404 27.91 -13.42 -7.38
N ALA A 405 27.53 -14.66 -7.06
CA ALA A 405 26.82 -15.00 -5.83
C ALA A 405 27.75 -15.20 -4.61
N SER A 406 29.06 -15.09 -4.79
CA SER A 406 30.03 -15.32 -3.72
C SER A 406 31.25 -14.42 -3.88
N ALA A 407 31.86 -14.05 -2.76
CA ALA A 407 33.13 -13.35 -2.78
C ALA A 407 34.24 -14.27 -3.31
N GLY A 408 35.16 -13.71 -4.08
CA GLY A 408 36.21 -14.49 -4.73
C GLY A 408 36.92 -13.74 -5.85
N THR A 409 37.98 -14.34 -6.38
CA THR A 409 38.66 -13.87 -7.58
C THR A 409 38.26 -14.76 -8.75
N TYR A 410 37.74 -14.14 -9.80
CA TYR A 410 37.24 -14.81 -10.99
C TYR A 410 38.08 -14.43 -12.21
N THR A 411 38.40 -15.41 -13.04
CA THR A 411 39.11 -15.19 -14.31
C THR A 411 38.08 -15.18 -15.44
N VAL A 412 37.73 -13.98 -15.91
CA VAL A 412 36.81 -13.78 -17.02
C VAL A 412 37.56 -13.96 -18.32
N THR A 413 37.05 -14.81 -19.20
CA THR A 413 37.64 -15.15 -20.49
C THR A 413 36.68 -14.78 -21.60
N LEU A 414 37.10 -13.91 -22.52
CA LEU A 414 36.40 -13.64 -23.77
C LEU A 414 37.09 -14.39 -24.90
N THR A 415 36.37 -15.29 -25.55
CA THR A 415 36.77 -15.88 -26.84
C THR A 415 36.02 -15.17 -27.95
N THR A 416 36.74 -14.47 -28.81
CA THR A 416 36.16 -13.79 -29.98
C THR A 416 36.52 -14.57 -31.24
N THR A 417 35.53 -14.92 -32.07
CA THR A 417 35.71 -15.80 -33.23
C THR A 417 35.08 -15.21 -34.48
N ASN A 418 35.80 -15.26 -35.60
CA ASN A 418 35.29 -14.96 -36.93
C ASN A 418 35.62 -16.10 -37.91
N THR A 419 35.30 -15.91 -39.19
CA THR A 419 35.56 -16.90 -40.25
C THR A 419 37.04 -17.18 -40.52
N TYR A 420 37.94 -16.33 -40.01
CA TYR A 420 39.39 -16.39 -40.21
C TYR A 420 40.15 -16.96 -39.01
N GLY A 421 39.53 -17.04 -37.83
CA GLY A 421 40.12 -17.60 -36.62
C GLY A 421 39.44 -17.10 -35.35
N SER A 422 40.05 -17.43 -34.22
CA SER A 422 39.62 -16.99 -32.89
C SER A 422 40.80 -16.47 -32.10
N ASP A 423 40.53 -15.54 -31.18
CA ASP A 423 41.47 -15.07 -30.18
C ASP A 423 40.81 -15.04 -28.80
N ILE A 424 41.64 -15.06 -27.75
CA ILE A 424 41.19 -15.16 -26.37
C ILE A 424 41.85 -14.07 -25.55
N GLU A 425 41.04 -13.34 -24.79
CA GLU A 425 41.50 -12.39 -23.79
C GLU A 425 40.98 -12.79 -22.41
N THR A 426 41.81 -12.57 -21.38
CA THR A 426 41.45 -12.90 -19.99
C THR A 426 41.68 -11.73 -19.05
N MET A 427 40.75 -11.49 -18.13
CA MET A 427 40.85 -10.47 -17.08
C MET A 427 40.46 -11.07 -15.74
N GLN A 428 41.17 -10.70 -14.67
CA GLN A 428 40.73 -11.02 -13.32
C GLN A 428 39.80 -9.94 -12.78
N VAL A 429 38.69 -10.38 -12.18
CA VAL A 429 37.82 -9.52 -11.37
C VAL A 429 37.76 -10.07 -9.94
N ILE A 430 37.63 -9.18 -8.96
CA ILE A 430 37.58 -9.53 -7.55
C ILE A 430 36.25 -9.07 -6.97
N VAL A 431 35.59 -9.98 -6.27
CA VAL A 431 34.41 -9.71 -5.45
C VAL A 431 34.85 -9.80 -3.99
N TYR A 432 34.88 -8.66 -3.31
CA TYR A 432 35.22 -8.59 -1.89
C TYR A 432 34.04 -9.02 -1.03
N ASP A 433 34.35 -9.73 0.05
CA ASP A 433 33.38 -10.05 1.09
C ASP A 433 33.10 -8.81 1.97
N ILE A 434 32.00 -8.82 2.70
CA ILE A 434 31.57 -7.69 3.53
C ILE A 434 32.01 -7.93 4.97
N THR A 435 32.81 -6.99 5.51
CA THR A 435 33.22 -7.05 6.92
C THR A 435 32.10 -6.55 7.84
N ALA A 436 31.57 -7.41 8.72
CA ALA A 436 30.55 -7.02 9.69
C ALA A 436 31.15 -6.30 10.92
N PRO A 437 30.51 -5.25 11.45
CA PRO A 437 30.93 -4.61 12.69
C PRO A 437 30.67 -5.53 13.89
N ASN A 438 31.58 -5.52 14.86
CA ASN A 438 31.47 -6.28 16.11
C ASN A 438 31.45 -5.30 17.27
N TYR A 439 30.36 -5.24 18.04
CA TYR A 439 30.15 -4.24 19.08
C TYR A 439 29.66 -4.84 20.41
N ASN A 440 29.90 -4.10 21.50
CA ASN A 440 29.38 -4.38 22.83
C ASN A 440 28.52 -3.22 23.32
N ILE A 441 27.43 -3.50 24.03
CA ILE A 441 26.52 -2.50 24.59
C ILE A 441 26.55 -2.61 26.12
N THR A 442 26.72 -1.47 26.80
CA THR A 442 26.68 -1.39 28.27
C THR A 442 25.76 -0.27 28.72
N THR A 443 25.12 -0.44 29.89
CA THR A 443 24.29 0.61 30.51
C THR A 443 25.09 1.23 31.65
N THR A 444 25.41 2.51 31.57
CA THR A 444 26.35 3.18 32.51
C THR A 444 25.72 4.24 33.39
N GLY A 445 24.50 4.69 33.06
CA GLY A 445 23.72 5.62 33.89
C GLY A 445 22.24 5.25 33.87
N VAL A 446 21.68 5.00 35.06
CA VAL A 446 20.23 5.09 35.29
C VAL A 446 20.06 6.31 36.19
N GLY A 447 20.03 7.50 35.59
CA GLY A 447 19.67 8.73 36.30
C GLY A 447 18.18 8.73 36.66
N THR A 448 17.72 9.71 37.42
CA THR A 448 16.29 9.78 37.81
C THR A 448 15.34 9.83 36.62
N ASN A 449 15.76 10.38 35.47
CA ASN A 449 14.95 10.53 34.24
C ASN A 449 15.70 10.17 32.94
N THR A 450 16.86 9.52 33.00
CA THR A 450 17.69 9.28 31.80
C THR A 450 18.41 7.94 31.89
N VAL A 451 18.37 7.16 30.81
CA VAL A 451 19.12 5.92 30.65
C VAL A 451 20.21 6.15 29.60
N THR A 452 21.47 5.92 29.99
CA THR A 452 22.63 6.06 29.09
C THR A 452 23.11 4.70 28.60
N LYS A 453 23.18 4.52 27.29
CA LYS A 453 23.75 3.32 26.63
C LYS A 453 25.08 3.68 25.97
N ASN A 454 26.14 2.97 26.37
CA ASN A 454 27.45 3.03 25.74
C ASN A 454 27.62 1.87 24.76
N ILE A 455 28.02 2.18 23.54
CA ILE A 455 28.27 1.20 22.47
C ILE A 455 29.74 1.27 22.06
N THR A 456 30.44 0.14 22.09
CA THR A 456 31.86 0.03 21.73
C THR A 456 32.04 -0.87 20.52
N LEU A 457 32.56 -0.35 19.41
CA LEU A 457 32.99 -1.11 18.23
C LEU A 457 34.37 -1.74 18.49
N VAL A 458 34.38 -3.06 18.64
CA VAL A 458 35.55 -3.86 19.05
C VAL A 458 36.55 -4.05 17.92
N ASN A 459 36.08 -4.17 16.67
CA ASN A 459 36.91 -4.39 15.47
C ASN A 459 37.10 -3.13 14.61
N ALA A 460 37.11 -1.94 15.23
CA ALA A 460 37.22 -0.65 14.55
C ALA A 460 38.43 -0.56 13.58
N ASN A 461 39.51 -1.31 13.84
CA ASN A 461 40.72 -1.35 13.02
C ASN A 461 40.55 -2.02 11.65
N LEU A 462 39.44 -2.70 11.38
CA LEU A 462 39.13 -3.30 10.08
C LEU A 462 38.45 -2.32 9.11
N PHE A 463 38.07 -1.14 9.60
CA PHE A 463 37.32 -0.15 8.86
C PHE A 463 38.16 1.09 8.57
N SER A 464 38.05 1.58 7.33
CA SER A 464 38.66 2.83 6.89
C SER A 464 37.80 4.04 7.29
N ASN A 465 36.49 3.84 7.45
CA ASN A 465 35.55 4.84 7.95
C ASN A 465 34.37 4.15 8.66
N TYR A 466 33.80 4.80 9.68
CA TYR A 466 32.54 4.38 10.26
C TYR A 466 31.80 5.54 10.93
N THR A 467 30.48 5.49 10.88
CA THR A 467 29.59 6.50 11.45
C THR A 467 28.46 5.85 12.24
N TRP A 468 28.06 6.51 13.31
CA TRP A 468 26.92 6.13 14.13
C TRP A 468 25.79 7.14 13.95
N GLU A 469 24.59 6.60 13.84
CA GLU A 469 23.34 7.32 13.70
C GLU A 469 22.34 6.78 14.72
N LEU A 470 21.48 7.66 15.21
CA LEU A 470 20.27 7.26 15.90
C LEU A 470 19.12 7.67 14.99
N ALA A 471 18.30 6.72 14.54
CA ALA A 471 17.29 6.95 13.51
C ALA A 471 16.35 8.14 13.84
N SER A 472 16.09 8.41 15.12
CA SER A 472 15.26 9.53 15.57
C SER A 472 15.95 10.90 15.64
N GLN A 473 17.28 10.95 15.57
CA GLN A 473 18.08 12.18 15.68
C GLN A 473 18.89 12.48 14.40
N GLY A 474 18.93 11.53 13.45
CA GLY A 474 19.56 11.68 12.15
C GLY A 474 21.00 11.18 12.08
N ALA A 475 21.56 11.22 10.87
CA ALA A 475 22.82 10.60 10.52
C ALA A 475 24.06 11.31 11.08
N GLY A 476 25.14 10.54 11.26
CA GLY A 476 26.49 11.09 11.50
C GLY A 476 26.71 11.74 12.87
N LEU A 477 25.92 11.37 13.88
CA LEU A 477 26.05 11.88 15.27
C LEU A 477 27.46 11.67 15.83
N TYR A 478 28.08 10.54 15.50
CA TYR A 478 29.47 10.25 15.82
C TYR A 478 30.18 9.67 14.60
N SER A 479 31.33 10.22 14.23
CA SER A 479 32.17 9.72 13.14
C SER A 479 33.51 9.25 13.68
N ASN A 480 33.92 8.04 13.27
CA ASN A 480 35.19 7.42 13.58
C ASN A 480 35.53 7.36 15.09
N GLN A 481 34.50 7.22 15.94
CA GLN A 481 34.63 7.03 17.39
C GLN A 481 34.27 5.60 17.77
N SER A 482 35.25 4.81 18.23
CA SER A 482 35.04 3.39 18.56
C SER A 482 34.20 3.19 19.82
N ASN A 483 33.96 4.24 20.61
CA ASN A 483 33.08 4.20 21.78
C ASN A 483 32.17 5.43 21.77
N VAL A 484 30.85 5.20 21.76
CA VAL A 484 29.82 6.25 21.70
C VAL A 484 28.80 6.08 22.82
N SER A 485 28.13 7.18 23.18
CA SER A 485 27.13 7.23 24.26
C SER A 485 25.83 7.85 23.74
N PHE A 486 24.71 7.22 24.05
CA PHE A 486 23.37 7.74 23.75
C PHE A 486 22.54 7.83 25.03
N ASP A 487 21.87 8.97 25.20
CA ASP A 487 21.00 9.25 26.35
C ASP A 487 19.53 9.19 25.92
N PHE A 488 18.73 8.44 26.69
CA PHE A 488 17.31 8.23 26.43
C PHE A 488 16.48 8.68 27.61
N THR A 489 15.49 9.54 27.37
CA THR A 489 14.59 10.10 28.41
C THR A 489 13.21 9.45 28.43
N GLN A 490 12.88 8.65 27.41
CA GLN A 490 11.60 7.95 27.29
C GLN A 490 11.83 6.44 27.13
N ALA A 491 10.87 5.66 27.62
CA ALA A 491 10.80 4.24 27.28
C ALA A 491 10.50 4.10 25.79
N GLY A 492 11.07 3.07 25.16
CA GLY A 492 10.96 2.92 23.72
C GLY A 492 11.90 1.89 23.13
N TYR A 493 11.68 1.65 21.84
CA TYR A 493 12.57 0.89 20.98
C TYR A 493 13.25 1.85 20.02
N TYR A 494 14.58 1.88 20.07
CA TYR A 494 15.41 2.78 19.28
C TYR A 494 16.34 1.97 18.39
N GLU A 495 16.58 2.47 17.18
CA GLU A 495 17.48 1.87 16.21
C GLU A 495 18.72 2.76 16.07
N VAL A 496 19.87 2.25 16.54
CA VAL A 496 21.16 2.86 16.29
C VAL A 496 21.75 2.22 15.04
N ILE A 497 22.05 3.02 14.02
CA ILE A 497 22.62 2.53 12.76
C ILE A 497 24.12 2.74 12.82
N ILE A 498 24.90 1.69 12.53
CA ILE A 498 26.33 1.80 12.26
C ILE A 498 26.58 1.57 10.78
N SER A 499 27.12 2.58 10.11
CA SER A 499 27.58 2.46 8.72
C SER A 499 29.10 2.38 8.72
N THR A 500 29.66 1.40 8.03
CA THR A 500 31.09 1.13 7.99
C THR A 500 31.56 1.00 6.56
N ILE A 501 32.75 1.52 6.27
CA ILE A 501 33.50 1.26 5.04
C ILE A 501 34.74 0.48 5.45
N ASP A 502 34.86 -0.75 4.97
CA ASP A 502 36.03 -1.57 5.29
C ASP A 502 37.30 -1.08 4.56
N ASN A 503 38.43 -1.73 4.83
CA ASN A 503 39.71 -1.36 4.20
C ASN A 503 39.78 -1.66 2.69
N ASN A 504 38.84 -2.43 2.13
CA ASN A 504 38.71 -2.67 0.69
C ASN A 504 37.72 -1.69 0.02
N GLY A 505 37.11 -0.79 0.79
CA GLY A 505 36.11 0.16 0.31
C GLY A 505 34.69 -0.41 0.30
N CYS A 506 34.44 -1.56 0.94
CA CYS A 506 33.09 -2.15 0.97
C CYS A 506 32.24 -1.54 2.08
N GLU A 507 31.08 -1.06 1.66
CA GLU A 507 30.10 -0.44 2.55
C GLU A 507 29.21 -1.52 3.18
N ASN A 508 28.97 -1.35 4.48
CA ASN A 508 28.02 -2.13 5.25
C ASN A 508 27.26 -1.21 6.19
N SER A 509 26.00 -1.56 6.46
CA SER A 509 25.15 -0.86 7.41
C SER A 509 24.42 -1.87 8.28
N GLU A 510 24.52 -1.72 9.60
CA GLU A 510 23.87 -2.60 10.57
C GLU A 510 23.01 -1.81 11.55
N ILE A 511 21.82 -2.34 11.86
CA ILE A 511 20.89 -1.78 12.84
C ILE A 511 21.11 -2.47 14.20
N ILE A 512 21.40 -1.66 15.21
CA ILE A 512 21.59 -2.07 16.60
C ILE A 512 20.33 -1.70 17.40
N PRO A 513 19.53 -2.68 17.85
CA PRO A 513 18.32 -2.40 18.62
C PRO A 513 18.66 -2.01 20.06
N ILE A 514 18.11 -0.88 20.51
CA ILE A 514 18.22 -0.38 21.88
C ILE A 514 16.83 -0.35 22.52
N THR A 515 16.64 -1.15 23.57
CA THR A 515 15.42 -1.18 24.37
C THR A 515 15.58 -0.36 25.65
N ILE A 516 14.66 0.58 25.85
CA ILE A 516 14.45 1.30 27.11
C ILE A 516 13.09 0.86 27.66
N GLN A 517 13.11 0.11 28.78
CA GLN A 517 11.91 -0.52 29.33
C GLN A 517 10.93 0.50 29.90
N SER A 518 9.64 0.30 29.65
CA SER A 518 8.56 0.99 30.36
C SER A 518 8.50 0.53 31.82
N SER A 519 8.01 1.40 32.71
CA SER A 519 7.88 1.02 34.13
C SER A 519 6.66 0.15 34.43
N GLU A 520 5.64 0.19 33.56
CA GLU A 520 4.38 -0.54 33.65
C GLU A 520 3.81 -0.73 32.23
N VAL A 521 2.97 -1.75 32.03
CA VAL A 521 2.16 -1.97 30.82
C VAL A 521 0.67 -1.95 31.15
N ASN A 522 -0.18 -1.79 30.12
CA ASN A 522 -1.63 -1.79 30.29
C ASN A 522 -2.15 -3.14 30.79
N SER A 523 -3.24 -3.12 31.56
CA SER A 523 -3.88 -4.31 32.12
C SER A 523 -4.57 -5.16 31.06
N GLY A 524 -4.71 -6.46 31.33
CA GLY A 524 -5.52 -7.38 30.54
C GLY A 524 -6.99 -6.98 30.41
N ASN A 525 -7.53 -6.26 31.40
CA ASN A 525 -8.91 -5.78 31.39
C ASN A 525 -9.15 -4.70 30.33
N SER A 526 -8.08 -3.99 29.92
CA SER A 526 -8.16 -2.96 28.89
C SER A 526 -8.14 -3.52 27.46
N GLY A 527 -7.93 -4.84 27.29
CA GLY A 527 -7.83 -5.52 26.00
C GLY A 527 -9.07 -6.35 25.65
N GLY A 528 -9.28 -6.60 24.35
CA GLY A 528 -10.18 -7.65 23.87
C GLY A 528 -11.61 -7.25 23.46
N LEU A 529 -12.00 -6.00 23.65
CA LEU A 529 -13.40 -5.58 23.50
C LEU A 529 -13.73 -4.95 22.13
N GLU A 530 -12.75 -4.38 21.41
CA GLU A 530 -13.00 -3.42 20.31
C GLU A 530 -12.88 -3.96 18.86
N SER A 531 -12.91 -5.28 18.63
CA SER A 531 -12.72 -5.80 17.27
C SER A 531 -13.99 -5.76 16.40
N GLU A 532 -13.81 -5.38 15.13
CA GLU A 532 -14.74 -5.51 13.97
C GLU A 532 -16.24 -5.31 14.30
N SER A 533 -16.71 -4.06 14.22
CA SER A 533 -18.14 -3.68 14.33
C SER A 533 -18.78 -3.86 15.72
N LEU A 534 -17.99 -4.14 16.76
CA LEU A 534 -18.48 -4.18 18.15
C LEU A 534 -18.55 -2.81 18.83
N GLY A 535 -18.17 -1.72 18.15
CA GLY A 535 -18.15 -0.35 18.71
C GLY A 535 -19.47 0.04 19.38
N ASP A 536 -20.60 -0.30 18.76
CA ASP A 536 -21.94 -0.05 19.30
C ASP A 536 -22.23 -0.78 20.61
N ALA A 537 -21.91 -2.09 20.64
CA ALA A 537 -22.15 -2.93 21.81
C ALA A 537 -21.33 -2.44 23.01
N LEU A 538 -20.08 -2.05 22.78
CA LEU A 538 -19.18 -1.53 23.80
C LEU A 538 -19.62 -0.19 24.34
N SER A 539 -20.01 0.72 23.46
CA SER A 539 -20.48 2.03 23.88
C SER A 539 -21.75 1.93 24.69
N LYS A 540 -22.68 1.06 24.29
CA LYS A 540 -23.88 0.78 25.05
C LYS A 540 -23.55 0.22 26.45
N GLN A 541 -22.60 -0.71 26.53
CA GLN A 541 -22.17 -1.26 27.81
C GLN A 541 -21.46 -0.22 28.69
N TYR A 542 -20.57 0.59 28.11
CA TYR A 542 -19.88 1.68 28.81
C TYR A 542 -20.90 2.66 29.41
N VAL A 543 -21.89 3.08 28.62
CA VAL A 543 -23.01 3.92 29.07
C VAL A 543 -23.78 3.25 30.21
N GLN A 544 -24.16 1.98 30.05
CA GLN A 544 -24.89 1.23 31.07
C GLN A 544 -24.11 1.10 32.39
N ARG A 545 -22.78 0.91 32.32
CA ARG A 545 -21.90 0.90 33.50
C ARG A 545 -21.82 2.28 34.14
N LYS A 546 -21.60 3.34 33.33
CA LYS A 546 -21.56 4.72 33.80
C LYS A 546 -22.86 5.14 34.48
N ILE A 547 -24.02 4.89 33.87
CA ILE A 547 -25.34 5.20 34.43
C ILE A 547 -25.56 4.50 35.78
N LYS A 548 -25.03 3.28 35.95
CA LYS A 548 -25.10 2.51 37.19
C LYS A 548 -23.96 2.83 38.18
N SER A 549 -23.12 3.82 37.90
CA SER A 549 -21.91 4.16 38.67
C SER A 549 -20.94 2.97 38.89
N ILE A 550 -20.99 1.99 38.00
CA ILE A 550 -20.07 0.85 38.03
C ILE A 550 -18.72 1.33 37.47
N PRO A 551 -17.58 1.06 38.15
CA PRO A 551 -16.26 1.41 37.64
C PRO A 551 -16.08 0.98 36.18
N THR A 552 -15.70 1.94 35.34
CA THR A 552 -15.36 1.70 33.93
C THR A 552 -13.85 1.52 33.73
N GLN A 553 -13.06 1.78 34.77
CA GLN A 553 -11.63 1.53 34.82
C GLN A 553 -11.36 0.35 35.75
N PHE A 554 -10.40 -0.50 35.37
CA PHE A 554 -10.00 -1.63 36.18
C PHE A 554 -9.20 -1.17 37.40
N ASP A 555 -9.67 -1.51 38.60
CA ASP A 555 -8.92 -1.34 39.85
C ASP A 555 -8.24 -2.65 40.23
N LYS A 556 -6.93 -2.72 39.95
CA LYS A 556 -6.09 -3.87 40.25
C LYS A 556 -6.07 -4.23 41.75
N PHE A 557 -6.16 -3.25 42.65
CA PHE A 557 -6.01 -3.51 44.09
C PHE A 557 -7.26 -4.11 44.73
N SER A 558 -8.42 -3.96 44.09
CA SER A 558 -9.65 -4.67 44.46
C SER A 558 -9.87 -5.98 43.69
N ALA A 559 -9.04 -6.26 42.69
CA ALA A 559 -9.10 -7.50 41.91
C ALA A 559 -8.66 -8.73 42.72
N LEU A 560 -9.18 -9.91 42.32
CA LEU A 560 -8.81 -11.19 42.94
C LEU A 560 -7.33 -11.51 42.68
N GLN A 561 -6.60 -11.88 43.73
CA GLN A 561 -5.22 -12.32 43.61
C GLN A 561 -5.15 -13.65 42.84
N PHE A 562 -4.31 -13.68 41.82
CA PHE A 562 -4.06 -14.90 41.06
C PHE A 562 -3.03 -15.77 41.78
N ASN A 563 -3.49 -16.90 42.29
CA ASN A 563 -2.62 -17.97 42.80
C ASN A 563 -2.99 -19.26 42.07
N LYS A 564 -2.22 -19.59 41.02
CA LYS A 564 -2.49 -20.77 40.19
C LYS A 564 -2.63 -22.05 41.01
N ALA A 565 -1.73 -22.28 41.98
CA ALA A 565 -1.74 -23.50 42.78
C ALA A 565 -2.97 -23.63 43.69
N GLU A 566 -3.53 -22.52 44.17
CA GLU A 566 -4.75 -22.49 44.97
C GLU A 566 -6.00 -22.66 44.10
N LEU A 567 -6.07 -21.93 42.98
CA LEU A 567 -7.16 -22.03 42.01
C LEU A 567 -7.28 -23.45 41.43
N MET A 568 -6.15 -24.10 41.14
CA MET A 568 -6.09 -25.49 40.67
C MET A 568 -6.58 -26.51 41.69
N LYS A 569 -6.57 -26.23 43.00
CA LYS A 569 -7.14 -27.12 44.03
C LYS A 569 -8.66 -27.05 44.05
N ASN A 570 -9.21 -25.91 43.65
CA ASN A 570 -10.65 -25.61 43.70
C ASN A 570 -11.35 -25.82 42.34
N SER A 571 -10.61 -26.12 41.27
CA SER A 571 -11.19 -26.37 39.95
C SER A 571 -11.75 -27.80 39.82
N THR A 572 -12.90 -27.92 39.16
CA THR A 572 -13.48 -29.21 38.77
C THR A 572 -12.79 -29.74 37.51
N LYS A 573 -12.32 -30.99 37.53
CA LYS A 573 -11.68 -31.62 36.37
C LYS A 573 -12.66 -31.72 35.19
N SER A 574 -12.38 -31.01 34.10
CA SER A 574 -13.06 -31.14 32.81
C SER A 574 -12.42 -32.23 31.93
N ASN A 575 -13.14 -32.67 30.89
CA ASN A 575 -12.55 -33.47 29.82
C ASN A 575 -11.73 -32.54 28.90
N GLY A 576 -10.43 -32.42 29.16
CA GLY A 576 -9.50 -31.54 28.44
C GLY A 576 -8.75 -30.56 29.36
N GLN A 577 -7.61 -30.04 28.92
CA GLN A 577 -6.82 -29.05 29.67
C GLN A 577 -7.56 -27.70 29.70
N SER A 578 -7.76 -27.15 30.90
CA SER A 578 -8.39 -25.85 31.10
C SER A 578 -7.44 -24.70 30.76
N LEU A 579 -7.99 -23.51 30.47
CA LEU A 579 -7.18 -22.32 30.21
C LEU A 579 -6.29 -21.96 31.42
N LEU A 580 -6.82 -22.13 32.65
CA LEU A 580 -6.06 -21.95 33.90
C LEU A 580 -4.79 -22.82 33.96
N GLU A 581 -4.85 -24.06 33.47
CA GLU A 581 -3.69 -24.97 33.46
C GLU A 581 -2.58 -24.52 32.52
N MET A 582 -2.93 -23.79 31.46
CA MET A 582 -1.99 -23.29 30.45
C MET A 582 -1.24 -22.03 30.92
N PHE A 583 -1.81 -21.26 31.86
CA PHE A 583 -1.26 -19.96 32.28
C PHE A 583 0.04 -20.04 33.08
N PRO A 584 0.98 -19.09 32.93
CA PRO A 584 2.15 -18.97 33.81
C PRO A 584 1.74 -18.76 35.28
N SER A 585 2.60 -19.17 36.22
CA SER A 585 2.31 -19.00 37.66
C SER A 585 2.83 -17.68 38.23
N GLU A 586 3.88 -17.13 37.62
CA GLU A 586 4.60 -15.91 38.02
C GLU A 586 5.35 -15.38 36.79
N LEU A 587 5.72 -14.10 36.76
CA LEU A 587 6.65 -13.50 35.81
C LEU A 587 8.09 -13.57 36.34
N ILE A 588 8.28 -13.15 37.59
CA ILE A 588 9.54 -13.28 38.34
C ILE A 588 9.23 -13.78 39.75
N ALA A 589 10.20 -14.42 40.39
CA ALA A 589 10.03 -14.95 41.74
C ALA A 589 9.59 -13.85 42.74
N GLY A 590 8.42 -14.04 43.35
CA GLY A 590 7.86 -13.13 44.35
C GLY A 590 7.08 -11.94 43.79
N ASP A 591 6.68 -11.98 42.52
CA ASP A 591 5.72 -11.03 41.98
C ASP A 591 4.31 -11.20 42.59
N ASN A 592 3.47 -10.18 42.42
CA ASN A 592 2.06 -10.25 42.77
C ASN A 592 1.23 -10.31 41.50
N SER A 593 0.40 -11.32 41.36
CA SER A 593 -0.44 -11.52 40.18
C SER A 593 -1.91 -11.27 40.51
N TYR A 594 -2.65 -10.65 39.59
CA TYR A 594 -4.06 -10.30 39.76
C TYR A 594 -4.87 -10.77 38.55
N ILE A 595 -6.07 -11.30 38.79
CA ILE A 595 -6.99 -11.67 37.71
C ILE A 595 -7.59 -10.40 37.12
N SER A 596 -7.36 -10.19 35.83
CA SER A 596 -7.76 -9.00 35.06
C SER A 596 -8.69 -9.35 33.88
N SER A 597 -9.30 -10.53 33.87
CA SER A 597 -10.14 -11.02 32.78
C SER A 597 -11.20 -9.99 32.33
N PRO A 598 -11.26 -9.65 31.03
CA PRO A 598 -12.34 -8.83 30.48
C PRO A 598 -13.58 -9.71 30.24
N THR A 599 -14.28 -10.12 31.30
CA THR A 599 -15.39 -11.09 31.22
C THR A 599 -16.55 -10.64 30.32
N ASP A 600 -16.67 -9.34 30.13
CA ASP A 600 -17.68 -8.70 29.28
C ASP A 600 -17.61 -9.17 27.82
N ILE A 601 -16.46 -9.67 27.34
CA ILE A 601 -16.32 -10.18 25.95
C ILE A 601 -17.15 -11.45 25.70
N LEU A 602 -17.54 -12.20 26.72
CA LEU A 602 -18.31 -13.43 26.57
C LEU A 602 -19.74 -13.16 26.04
N ASP A 603 -20.27 -11.95 26.26
CA ASP A 603 -21.63 -11.59 25.86
C ASP A 603 -21.71 -11.14 24.39
N TYR A 604 -20.59 -10.76 23.78
CA TYR A 604 -20.54 -10.09 22.47
C TYR A 604 -19.58 -10.73 21.45
N THR A 605 -18.70 -11.63 21.90
CA THR A 605 -17.75 -12.31 21.02
C THR A 605 -18.04 -13.81 20.95
N ILE A 606 -17.28 -14.52 20.13
CA ILE A 606 -17.33 -15.99 20.03
C ILE A 606 -16.56 -16.71 21.16
N ALA A 607 -16.08 -15.97 22.17
CA ALA A 607 -15.32 -16.52 23.28
C ALA A 607 -16.21 -17.37 24.20
N GLU A 608 -15.74 -18.57 24.55
CA GLU A 608 -16.39 -19.48 25.48
C GLU A 608 -15.76 -19.41 26.89
N GLU A 609 -14.46 -19.11 26.95
CA GLU A 609 -13.72 -18.91 28.20
C GLU A 609 -12.72 -17.78 28.01
N VAL A 610 -12.57 -16.92 29.02
CA VAL A 610 -11.56 -15.86 29.06
C VAL A 610 -10.86 -15.85 30.41
N LEU A 611 -9.52 -15.82 30.38
CA LEU A 611 -8.69 -15.60 31.55
C LEU A 611 -7.67 -14.53 31.21
N SER A 612 -7.50 -13.54 32.08
CA SER A 612 -6.35 -12.64 32.00
C SER A 612 -5.71 -12.46 33.37
N VAL A 613 -4.39 -12.35 33.38
CA VAL A 613 -3.58 -12.21 34.59
C VAL A 613 -2.53 -11.11 34.39
N ASP A 614 -2.54 -10.14 35.30
CA ASP A 614 -1.57 -9.06 35.41
C ASP A 614 -0.48 -9.41 36.43
N PHE A 615 0.74 -9.59 35.96
CA PHE A 615 1.93 -9.89 36.78
C PHE A 615 2.61 -8.57 37.19
N SER A 616 2.54 -8.23 38.48
CA SER A 616 3.03 -6.96 39.03
C SER A 616 4.29 -7.10 39.87
N VAL A 617 5.26 -6.23 39.62
CA VAL A 617 6.52 -6.12 40.37
C VAL A 617 6.58 -4.72 40.98
N ASN A 618 6.82 -4.63 42.30
CA ASN A 618 6.82 -3.35 43.04
C ASN A 618 5.52 -2.53 42.83
N GLY A 619 4.37 -3.20 42.71
CA GLY A 619 3.07 -2.57 42.51
C GLY A 619 2.74 -2.17 41.07
N LYS A 620 3.69 -2.29 40.13
CA LYS A 620 3.51 -1.97 38.71
C LYS A 620 3.35 -3.23 37.87
N THR A 621 2.36 -3.26 36.99
CA THR A 621 2.13 -4.39 36.07
C THR A 621 3.26 -4.45 35.04
N GLN A 622 4.08 -5.49 35.10
CA GLN A 622 5.23 -5.64 34.19
C GLN A 622 5.02 -6.66 33.08
N GLY A 623 4.00 -7.53 33.21
CA GLY A 623 3.61 -8.47 32.18
C GLY A 623 2.15 -8.89 32.32
N VAL A 624 1.53 -9.24 31.21
CA VAL A 624 0.15 -9.68 31.14
C VAL A 624 0.04 -10.88 30.21
N VAL A 625 -0.81 -11.82 30.58
CA VAL A 625 -1.27 -12.90 29.70
C VAL A 625 -2.78 -12.80 29.60
N LEU A 626 -3.30 -12.70 28.37
CA LEU A 626 -4.71 -12.84 28.04
C LEU A 626 -4.87 -14.12 27.23
N GLY A 627 -5.79 -14.98 27.67
CA GLY A 627 -6.10 -16.26 27.08
C GLY A 627 -7.59 -16.33 26.78
N ILE A 628 -7.95 -16.79 25.59
CA ILE A 628 -9.33 -16.86 25.12
C ILE A 628 -9.56 -18.19 24.42
N LYS A 629 -10.56 -18.94 24.89
CA LYS A 629 -10.98 -20.20 24.27
C LYS A 629 -12.15 -19.95 23.32
N THR A 630 -12.07 -20.51 22.13
CA THR A 630 -13.15 -20.54 21.13
C THR A 630 -13.37 -21.97 20.62
N ILE A 631 -14.57 -22.25 20.10
CA ILE A 631 -14.95 -23.57 19.56
C ILE A 631 -15.20 -23.45 18.05
N ASP A 632 -14.60 -24.34 17.28
CA ASP A 632 -14.68 -24.44 15.81
C ASP A 632 -14.33 -23.16 15.03
N LYS A 633 -13.77 -22.13 15.70
CA LYS A 633 -13.45 -20.82 15.14
C LYS A 633 -12.17 -20.24 15.74
N ILE A 634 -11.45 -19.44 14.96
CA ILE A 634 -10.35 -18.60 15.45
C ILE A 634 -10.93 -17.33 16.06
N TYR A 635 -10.32 -16.85 17.14
CA TYR A 635 -10.65 -15.55 17.70
C TYR A 635 -10.14 -14.44 16.77
N ASN A 636 -11.03 -13.55 16.36
CA ASN A 636 -10.84 -12.69 15.19
C ASN A 636 -9.92 -11.48 15.41
N HIS A 637 -9.14 -11.42 16.49
CA HIS A 637 -8.20 -10.32 16.70
C HIS A 637 -6.95 -10.67 17.50
N THR A 638 -5.91 -9.86 17.31
CA THR A 638 -4.63 -9.91 18.03
C THR A 638 -4.42 -8.64 18.85
N LYS A 639 -3.40 -8.61 19.71
CA LYS A 639 -3.04 -7.42 20.48
C LYS A 639 -2.74 -6.22 19.56
N ALA A 640 -2.03 -6.47 18.46
CA ALA A 640 -1.63 -5.43 17.51
C ALA A 640 -2.83 -4.80 16.79
N SER A 641 -3.81 -5.60 16.36
CA SER A 641 -5.02 -5.07 15.72
C SER A 641 -5.87 -4.24 16.68
N CYS A 642 -6.05 -4.71 17.93
CA CYS A 642 -6.83 -3.99 18.94
C CYS A 642 -6.17 -2.69 19.39
N ASP A 643 -4.87 -2.72 19.68
CA ASP A 643 -4.19 -1.53 20.17
C ASP A 643 -4.08 -0.45 19.08
N ARG A 644 -3.88 -0.84 17.82
CA ARG A 644 -3.84 0.10 16.70
C ARG A 644 -5.16 0.83 16.52
N LEU A 645 -6.30 0.16 16.73
CA LEU A 645 -7.62 0.79 16.77
C LEU A 645 -7.73 1.83 17.89
N LYS A 646 -7.11 1.56 19.05
CA LYS A 646 -7.00 2.52 20.18
C LYS A 646 -5.99 3.65 19.95
N GLY A 647 -5.41 3.73 18.75
CA GLY A 647 -4.44 4.75 18.36
C GLY A 647 -2.99 4.44 18.73
N ALA A 648 -2.67 3.19 19.10
CA ALA A 648 -1.28 2.76 19.31
C ALA A 648 -0.51 2.67 17.98
N GLU A 649 0.82 2.84 18.06
CA GLU A 649 1.73 2.65 16.94
C GLU A 649 2.50 1.33 17.08
N ILE A 650 2.47 0.49 16.05
CA ILE A 650 3.31 -0.69 15.94
C ILE A 650 4.71 -0.26 15.48
N LEU A 651 5.64 -0.14 16.43
CA LEU A 651 7.03 0.27 16.20
C LEU A 651 7.83 -0.75 15.37
N LYS A 652 7.62 -2.04 15.61
CA LYS A 652 8.34 -3.11 14.93
C LYS A 652 7.57 -4.41 14.95
N VAL A 653 7.72 -5.21 13.91
CA VAL A 653 7.25 -6.60 13.84
C VAL A 653 8.43 -7.48 13.43
N LYS A 654 8.65 -8.60 14.12
CA LYS A 654 9.73 -9.53 13.77
C LYS A 654 9.38 -10.98 14.10
N ALA A 655 9.98 -11.91 13.36
CA ALA A 655 9.97 -13.31 13.70
C ALA A 655 11.07 -13.63 14.74
N ILE A 656 10.76 -14.44 15.74
CA ILE A 656 11.70 -14.95 16.74
C ILE A 656 11.50 -16.45 16.94
N GLU A 657 12.47 -17.12 17.58
CA GLU A 657 12.38 -18.52 17.96
C GLU A 657 12.43 -18.67 19.48
N ILE A 658 11.47 -19.41 20.07
CA ILE A 658 11.38 -19.73 21.49
C ILE A 658 11.17 -21.25 21.61
N GLU A 659 12.08 -21.95 22.29
CA GLU A 659 12.02 -23.43 22.47
C GLU A 659 11.84 -24.21 21.14
N ALA A 660 12.50 -23.76 20.07
CA ALA A 660 12.39 -24.29 18.70
C ALA A 660 11.08 -24.01 17.95
N TYR A 661 10.15 -23.25 18.55
CA TYR A 661 8.94 -22.75 17.89
C TYR A 661 9.13 -21.31 17.43
N LYS A 662 8.57 -20.98 16.27
CA LYS A 662 8.69 -19.65 15.66
C LYS A 662 7.47 -18.81 15.97
N PHE A 663 7.69 -17.57 16.38
CA PHE A 663 6.66 -16.60 16.76
C PHE A 663 6.83 -15.28 16.03
N ILE A 664 5.72 -14.57 15.84
CA ILE A 664 5.74 -13.15 15.46
C ILE A 664 5.54 -12.31 16.72
N THR A 665 6.50 -11.44 17.00
CA THR A 665 6.46 -10.48 18.12
C THR A 665 6.37 -9.05 17.60
N GLN A 666 5.70 -8.21 18.37
CA GLN A 666 5.45 -6.81 18.07
C GLN A 666 6.03 -5.92 19.17
N VAL A 667 6.52 -4.75 18.77
CA VAL A 667 6.77 -3.63 19.68
C VAL A 667 5.66 -2.62 19.45
N ILE A 668 4.89 -2.30 20.49
CA ILE A 668 3.70 -1.47 20.40
C ILE A 668 3.87 -0.27 21.33
N GLN A 669 3.77 0.94 20.80
CA GLN A 669 3.70 2.15 21.59
C GLN A 669 2.24 2.57 21.74
N GLN A 670 1.74 2.48 22.96
CA GLN A 670 0.38 2.88 23.32
C GLN A 670 0.21 4.39 23.19
N ARG A 671 -1.04 4.86 23.07
CA ARG A 671 -1.39 6.29 22.95
C ARG A 671 -0.83 7.17 24.08
N ASN A 672 -0.69 6.61 25.28
CA ASN A 672 -0.12 7.28 26.45
C ASN A 672 1.44 7.27 26.47
N GLY A 673 2.09 6.76 25.41
CA GLY A 673 3.55 6.66 25.27
C GLY A 673 4.18 5.40 25.87
N VAL A 674 3.41 4.55 26.56
CA VAL A 674 3.92 3.28 27.11
C VAL A 674 4.29 2.34 25.97
N THR A 675 5.52 1.82 26.01
CA THR A 675 5.98 0.80 25.05
C THR A 675 5.81 -0.60 25.63
N GLU A 676 5.19 -1.48 24.86
CA GLU A 676 4.88 -2.87 25.19
C GLU A 676 5.52 -3.81 24.17
N TYR A 677 6.00 -4.97 24.64
CA TYR A 677 6.52 -6.04 23.80
C TYR A 677 5.53 -7.18 23.79
N ALA A 678 4.87 -7.42 22.66
CA ALA A 678 3.76 -8.35 22.54
C ALA A 678 4.09 -9.57 21.68
N THR A 679 3.47 -10.70 21.99
CA THR A 679 3.42 -11.90 21.14
C THR A 679 2.01 -12.44 21.19
N SER A 680 1.41 -12.63 20.01
CA SER A 680 0.09 -13.25 19.85
C SER A 680 0.22 -14.58 19.11
N PHE A 681 -0.44 -15.62 19.62
CA PHE A 681 -0.41 -16.96 19.02
C PHE A 681 -1.66 -17.77 19.39
N ALA A 682 -1.97 -18.79 18.61
CA ALA A 682 -3.09 -19.68 18.86
C ALA A 682 -2.62 -21.14 18.93
N VAL A 683 -3.30 -21.93 19.74
CA VAL A 683 -3.06 -23.36 19.90
C VAL A 683 -4.36 -24.10 19.67
N GLY A 684 -4.38 -24.93 18.62
CA GLY A 684 -5.53 -25.73 18.23
C GLY A 684 -5.47 -27.16 18.79
N LYS A 685 -6.65 -27.73 19.05
CA LYS A 685 -6.82 -29.13 19.41
C LYS A 685 -8.04 -29.70 18.71
N ASN A 686 -7.85 -30.75 17.91
CA ASN A 686 -8.96 -31.51 17.30
C ASN A 686 -9.20 -32.81 18.07
N ASP A 687 -10.46 -33.25 18.12
CA ASP A 687 -10.89 -34.42 18.92
C ASP A 687 -10.12 -35.71 18.60
N ASN A 688 -9.67 -35.85 17.35
CA ASN A 688 -8.99 -37.04 16.83
C ASN A 688 -7.45 -36.93 16.85
N GLN A 689 -6.88 -35.85 17.39
CA GLN A 689 -5.43 -35.63 17.42
C GLN A 689 -4.89 -35.76 18.84
N GLU A 690 -3.74 -36.38 19.02
CA GLU A 690 -3.07 -36.46 20.34
C GLU A 690 -2.26 -35.19 20.67
N ASN A 691 -1.86 -34.42 19.65
CA ASN A 691 -1.01 -33.23 19.80
C ASN A 691 -1.82 -31.92 19.78
N TYR A 692 -1.20 -30.85 20.26
CA TYR A 692 -1.62 -29.47 20.05
C TYR A 692 -0.96 -28.89 18.80
N THR A 693 -1.68 -28.06 18.03
CA THR A 693 -1.13 -27.36 16.85
C THR A 693 -0.94 -25.88 17.13
N LEU A 694 0.31 -25.43 17.16
CA LEU A 694 0.65 -24.02 17.39
C LEU A 694 0.70 -23.24 16.07
N GLN A 695 0.18 -22.02 16.11
CA GLN A 695 0.16 -21.06 15.00
C GLN A 695 0.52 -19.67 15.51
N SER A 696 1.37 -18.93 14.80
CA SER A 696 1.69 -17.53 15.11
C SER A 696 1.79 -16.74 13.80
N ASN A 697 0.66 -16.16 13.41
CA ASN A 697 0.51 -15.38 12.19
C ASN A 697 0.19 -13.90 12.49
N TRP A 698 0.50 -13.04 11.53
CA TRP A 698 0.21 -11.62 11.60
C TRP A 698 -1.24 -11.33 11.23
N TYR A 699 -1.67 -11.84 10.06
CA TYR A 699 -3.03 -11.64 9.57
C TYR A 699 -3.96 -12.72 10.12
N VAL A 700 -5.04 -12.31 10.78
CA VAL A 700 -5.92 -13.23 11.52
C VAL A 700 -6.56 -14.32 10.65
N ASN A 701 -6.83 -14.01 9.38
CA ASN A 701 -7.43 -14.95 8.43
C ASN A 701 -6.45 -16.03 7.93
N GLU A 702 -5.19 -16.00 8.35
CA GLU A 702 -4.21 -17.04 8.08
C GLU A 702 -4.15 -18.12 9.16
N PHE A 703 -4.83 -17.90 10.30
CA PHE A 703 -5.00 -18.93 11.31
C PHE A 703 -6.05 -19.95 10.88
N THR A 704 -5.79 -21.21 11.16
CA THR A 704 -6.70 -22.34 10.88
C THR A 704 -7.42 -22.74 12.16
N ALA A 705 -8.75 -22.77 12.13
CA ALA A 705 -9.58 -23.21 13.25
C ALA A 705 -9.36 -24.71 13.59
N SER A 706 -9.71 -25.08 14.82
CA SER A 706 -9.74 -26.45 15.33
C SER A 706 -10.97 -26.61 16.21
N ASN A 707 -11.31 -27.84 16.64
CA ASN A 707 -12.45 -28.07 17.53
C ASN A 707 -12.38 -27.19 18.79
N GLU A 708 -11.22 -27.15 19.44
CA GLU A 708 -10.89 -26.17 20.46
C GLU A 708 -9.71 -25.31 19.99
N VAL A 709 -9.81 -23.99 20.19
CA VAL A 709 -8.74 -23.05 19.91
C VAL A 709 -8.48 -22.20 21.14
N TYR A 710 -7.23 -22.15 21.58
CA TYR A 710 -6.75 -21.33 22.69
C TYR A 710 -5.89 -20.20 22.13
N ASN A 711 -6.38 -18.97 22.22
CA ASN A 711 -5.74 -17.77 21.68
C ASN A 711 -5.05 -17.03 22.82
N PHE A 712 -3.75 -16.78 22.69
CA PHE A 712 -2.95 -16.10 23.69
C PHE A 712 -2.44 -14.77 23.15
N GLN A 713 -2.60 -13.73 23.95
CA GLN A 713 -1.96 -12.44 23.77
C GLN A 713 -1.10 -12.17 25.02
N VAL A 714 0.20 -12.05 24.83
CA VAL A 714 1.17 -11.85 25.92
C VAL A 714 1.89 -10.55 25.67
N TRP A 715 1.90 -9.63 26.63
CA TRP A 715 2.67 -8.39 26.50
C TRP A 715 3.32 -7.98 27.81
N THR A 716 4.52 -7.39 27.71
CA THR A 716 5.31 -7.02 28.88
C THR A 716 6.15 -5.77 28.63
N THR A 717 6.82 -5.30 29.68
CA THR A 717 7.77 -4.17 29.65
C THR A 717 9.07 -4.46 28.90
N SER A 718 9.41 -5.73 28.60
CA SER A 718 10.65 -6.09 27.90
C SER A 718 10.54 -7.38 27.07
N PRO A 719 11.35 -7.54 26.01
CA PRO A 719 11.36 -8.77 25.21
C PRO A 719 11.65 -10.04 26.03
N GLU A 720 12.52 -9.94 27.04
CA GLU A 720 12.90 -11.07 27.89
C GLU A 720 11.73 -11.58 28.74
N HIS A 721 10.97 -10.65 29.33
CA HIS A 721 9.77 -10.97 30.09
C HIS A 721 8.68 -11.58 29.20
N THR A 722 8.47 -11.05 27.99
CA THR A 722 7.52 -11.61 27.02
C THR A 722 7.91 -13.04 26.64
N ASN A 723 9.19 -13.27 26.28
CA ASN A 723 9.69 -14.59 25.92
C ASN A 723 9.54 -15.59 27.08
N LYS A 724 9.76 -15.15 28.32
CA LYS A 724 9.58 -15.97 29.52
C LYS A 724 8.14 -16.44 29.68
N LEU A 725 7.16 -15.53 29.61
CA LEU A 725 5.75 -15.89 29.77
C LEU A 725 5.27 -16.80 28.64
N VAL A 726 5.68 -16.55 27.38
CA VAL A 726 5.37 -17.44 26.25
C VAL A 726 5.98 -18.83 26.47
N LYS A 727 7.24 -18.90 26.90
CA LYS A 727 7.92 -20.17 27.22
C LYS A 727 7.19 -20.96 28.31
N ASP A 728 6.70 -20.28 29.35
CA ASP A 728 5.93 -20.95 30.41
C ASP A 728 4.61 -21.52 29.91
N ILE A 729 3.91 -20.83 29.02
CA ILE A 729 2.70 -21.35 28.37
C ILE A 729 3.04 -22.62 27.57
N LEU A 730 4.12 -22.60 26.77
CA LEU A 730 4.58 -23.76 26.02
C LEU A 730 4.93 -24.96 26.92
N ASN A 731 5.60 -24.70 28.04
CA ASN A 731 5.95 -25.74 29.01
C ASN A 731 4.68 -26.36 29.63
N ASN A 732 3.70 -25.53 29.98
CA ASN A 732 2.42 -25.99 30.54
C ASN A 732 1.61 -26.80 29.53
N LEU A 733 1.62 -26.42 28.26
CA LEU A 733 0.98 -27.17 27.16
C LEU A 733 1.68 -28.53 26.94
N ASN A 734 3.01 -28.52 26.79
CA ASN A 734 3.82 -29.73 26.57
C ASN A 734 3.76 -30.72 27.74
N ALA A 735 3.49 -30.25 28.96
CA ALA A 735 3.25 -31.12 30.12
C ALA A 735 1.96 -31.95 29.98
N HIS A 736 1.01 -31.53 29.14
CA HIS A 736 -0.24 -32.23 28.90
C HIS A 736 -0.23 -33.02 27.58
N ALA A 737 0.16 -32.36 26.48
CA ALA A 737 0.29 -32.98 25.16
C ALA A 737 1.35 -32.29 24.32
N THR A 738 1.99 -33.03 23.41
CA THR A 738 3.05 -32.49 22.54
C THR A 738 2.50 -31.32 21.70
N VAL A 739 3.22 -30.20 21.70
CA VAL A 739 2.95 -29.07 20.82
C VAL A 739 3.73 -29.25 19.52
N VAL A 740 3.04 -29.18 18.39
CA VAL A 740 3.65 -29.19 17.05
C VAL A 740 3.34 -27.90 16.32
N GLN A 741 4.30 -27.40 15.54
CA GLN A 741 4.11 -26.27 14.65
C GLN A 741 4.45 -26.72 13.23
N THR A 742 3.42 -26.87 12.40
CA THR A 742 3.56 -27.16 10.96
C THR A 742 3.39 -25.92 10.09
N GLU A 743 2.87 -24.86 10.70
CA GLU A 743 2.61 -23.56 10.10
C GLU A 743 3.94 -22.82 9.85
N VAL A 744 4.01 -22.11 8.72
CA VAL A 744 5.16 -21.26 8.35
C VAL A 744 4.71 -19.81 8.37
N GLN A 745 5.02 -19.17 9.49
CA GLN A 745 4.68 -17.80 9.85
C GLN A 745 4.90 -16.86 8.68
N LYS A 746 3.86 -16.13 8.31
CA LYS A 746 3.98 -15.07 7.31
C LYS A 746 4.16 -13.74 8.01
N LEU A 747 5.38 -13.20 7.90
CA LEU A 747 5.67 -11.85 8.33
C LEU A 747 5.11 -10.87 7.28
N PRO A 748 4.40 -9.80 7.68
CA PRO A 748 3.86 -8.83 6.73
C PRO A 748 5.00 -8.11 6.03
N LYS A 749 4.97 -8.05 4.70
CA LYS A 749 5.92 -7.22 3.93
C LYS A 749 5.67 -5.73 4.15
N THR A 750 4.39 -5.37 4.27
CA THR A 750 3.92 -4.02 4.59
C THR A 750 2.76 -4.14 5.56
N TYR A 751 2.73 -3.29 6.58
CA TYR A 751 1.62 -3.19 7.52
C TYR A 751 1.35 -1.73 7.88
N ALA A 752 0.12 -1.44 8.32
CA ALA A 752 -0.19 -0.15 8.92
C ALA A 752 0.38 -0.12 10.35
N ALA A 753 1.44 0.66 10.54
CA ALA A 753 2.03 0.90 11.84
C ALA A 753 1.09 1.71 12.73
N LYS A 754 0.39 2.71 12.18
CA LYS A 754 -0.58 3.54 12.89
C LYS A 754 -1.68 3.98 11.93
N VAL A 755 -2.90 4.07 12.42
CA VAL A 755 -4.02 4.70 11.72
C VAL A 755 -4.60 5.76 12.64
N SER A 756 -4.70 6.98 12.15
CA SER A 756 -5.24 8.12 12.89
C SER A 756 -6.13 8.97 11.99
N ARG A 757 -7.02 9.74 12.62
CA ARG A 757 -7.87 10.71 11.94
C ARG A 757 -7.60 12.10 12.49
N GLU A 758 -7.31 13.04 11.62
CA GLU A 758 -7.18 14.47 11.92
C GLU A 758 -8.19 15.25 11.07
N GLY A 759 -9.32 15.62 11.67
CA GLY A 759 -10.43 16.24 10.94
C GLY A 759 -10.97 15.33 9.83
N ILE A 760 -10.78 15.74 8.58
CA ILE A 760 -11.20 14.96 7.39
C ILE A 760 -10.11 14.05 6.85
N ASP A 761 -8.91 14.05 7.41
CA ASP A 761 -7.79 13.28 6.90
C ASP A 761 -7.58 12.02 7.73
N MET A 762 -7.61 10.85 7.08
CA MET A 762 -7.17 9.58 7.65
C MET A 762 -5.72 9.36 7.27
N ASP A 763 -4.86 9.44 8.27
CA ASP A 763 -3.44 9.16 8.12
C ASP A 763 -3.15 7.70 8.45
N ILE A 764 -2.63 6.98 7.48
CA ILE A 764 -2.14 5.62 7.63
C ILE A 764 -0.63 5.65 7.51
N LYS A 765 0.05 5.50 8.64
CA LYS A 765 1.48 5.31 8.69
C LYS A 765 1.79 3.87 8.31
N LEU A 766 2.42 3.66 7.17
CA LEU A 766 2.85 2.36 6.66
C LEU A 766 4.32 2.12 6.99
N ARG A 767 4.65 0.87 7.29
CA ARG A 767 6.03 0.39 7.35
C ARG A 767 6.19 -0.81 6.42
N SER A 768 7.22 -0.76 5.59
CA SER A 768 7.55 -1.81 4.62
C SER A 768 8.95 -2.35 4.85
N ILE A 769 9.14 -3.64 4.58
CA ILE A 769 10.46 -4.28 4.67
C ILE A 769 11.35 -4.00 3.44
N LEU A 770 10.77 -3.52 2.34
CA LEU A 770 11.44 -3.24 1.07
C LEU A 770 10.77 -2.04 0.37
N ASP A 771 11.55 -1.26 -0.36
CA ASP A 771 11.08 -0.17 -1.21
C ASP A 771 10.58 -0.67 -2.57
N GLU A 772 9.84 0.18 -3.30
CA GLU A 772 9.33 0.00 -4.67
C GLU A 772 8.38 -1.19 -4.92
N GLN A 773 7.92 -1.86 -3.86
CA GLN A 773 6.87 -2.86 -3.95
C GLN A 773 5.54 -2.21 -4.35
N THR A 774 4.74 -2.90 -5.15
CA THR A 774 3.39 -2.42 -5.47
C THR A 774 2.50 -2.71 -4.26
N ILE A 775 2.11 -1.67 -3.54
CA ILE A 775 1.13 -1.73 -2.46
C ILE A 775 -0.23 -1.33 -2.99
N GLU A 776 -1.26 -2.00 -2.51
CA GLU A 776 -2.66 -1.64 -2.67
C GLU A 776 -3.29 -1.52 -1.29
N ILE A 777 -4.04 -0.44 -1.05
CA ILE A 777 -4.97 -0.35 0.07
C ILE A 777 -6.39 -0.41 -0.50
N SER A 778 -7.17 -1.40 -0.06
CA SER A 778 -8.62 -1.43 -0.27
C SER A 778 -9.32 -1.08 1.04
N LEU A 779 -10.22 -0.09 1.01
CA LEU A 779 -11.00 0.35 2.16
C LEU A 779 -12.48 0.06 1.87
N ASP A 780 -13.14 -0.68 2.74
CA ASP A 780 -14.61 -0.75 2.81
C ASP A 780 -15.09 0.28 3.83
N GLU A 781 -16.01 1.16 3.42
CA GLU A 781 -16.47 2.33 4.18
C GLU A 781 -17.93 2.14 4.55
N VAL A 782 -18.22 2.09 5.85
CA VAL A 782 -19.58 2.21 6.39
C VAL A 782 -19.82 3.67 6.72
N TYR A 783 -20.80 4.29 6.06
CA TYR A 783 -21.00 5.73 6.18
C TYR A 783 -21.67 6.12 7.50
N SER A 784 -22.71 5.40 7.94
CA SER A 784 -23.32 5.60 9.26
C SER A 784 -23.84 4.30 9.88
N GLU A 785 -24.26 4.35 11.15
CA GLU A 785 -24.87 3.24 11.88
C GLU A 785 -26.16 2.73 11.22
N THR A 786 -26.78 3.52 10.35
CA THR A 786 -28.10 3.23 9.78
C THR A 786 -28.12 3.07 8.27
N ASP A 787 -27.11 3.53 7.50
CA ASP A 787 -27.06 3.35 6.05
C ASP A 787 -25.67 3.64 5.43
N GLY A 788 -25.50 3.24 4.17
CA GLY A 788 -24.41 3.67 3.28
C GLY A 788 -23.19 2.75 3.29
N PHE A 789 -22.76 2.35 2.09
CA PHE A 789 -21.56 1.56 1.88
C PHE A 789 -20.78 2.09 0.67
N GLY A 790 -19.45 2.12 0.79
CA GLY A 790 -18.53 2.42 -0.29
C GLY A 790 -17.30 1.52 -0.24
N SER A 791 -16.60 1.40 -1.36
CA SER A 791 -15.27 0.78 -1.40
C SER A 791 -14.31 1.68 -2.15
N ARG A 792 -13.10 1.86 -1.61
CA ARG A 792 -12.00 2.59 -2.27
C ARG A 792 -10.81 1.68 -2.51
N TYR A 793 -10.08 1.98 -3.57
CA TYR A 793 -8.91 1.22 -4.00
C TYR A 793 -7.81 2.18 -4.43
N ASN A 794 -6.65 2.10 -3.77
CA ASN A 794 -5.53 3.01 -4.03
C ASN A 794 -4.21 2.24 -4.18
N PRO A 795 -3.64 2.16 -5.39
CA PRO A 795 -2.33 1.57 -5.61
C PRO A 795 -1.22 2.63 -5.52
N PHE A 796 -0.11 2.27 -4.89
CA PHE A 796 1.09 3.12 -4.78
C PHE A 796 2.36 2.27 -4.64
N LYS A 797 3.52 2.92 -4.59
CA LYS A 797 4.81 2.26 -4.38
C LYS A 797 5.19 2.31 -2.90
N SER A 798 5.82 1.24 -2.40
CA SER A 798 6.31 1.20 -1.02
C SER A 798 7.55 2.07 -0.84
N GLU A 799 7.57 2.77 0.29
CA GLU A 799 8.77 3.28 0.93
C GLU A 799 8.89 2.56 2.29
N THR A 800 10.11 2.51 2.84
CA THR A 800 10.40 1.85 4.12
C THR A 800 9.49 2.36 5.25
N GLU A 801 9.22 3.66 5.28
CA GLU A 801 8.19 4.29 6.11
C GLU A 801 7.53 5.44 5.33
N GLN A 802 6.20 5.46 5.27
CA GLN A 802 5.45 6.54 4.59
C GLN A 802 4.10 6.76 5.27
N ILE A 803 3.56 7.98 5.14
CA ILE A 803 2.21 8.31 5.58
C ILE A 803 1.34 8.47 4.33
N ILE A 804 0.26 7.70 4.26
CA ILE A 804 -0.76 7.82 3.24
C ILE A 804 -1.97 8.50 3.86
N THR A 805 -2.37 9.62 3.29
CA THR A 805 -3.53 10.39 3.76
C THR A 805 -4.72 10.18 2.82
N PHE A 806 -5.87 9.82 3.39
CA PHE A 806 -7.13 9.73 2.67
C PHE A 806 -8.15 10.72 3.21
N GLU A 807 -8.79 11.48 2.33
CA GLU A 807 -9.90 12.35 2.73
C GLU A 807 -11.15 11.49 3.06
N ILE A 808 -11.54 11.49 4.32
CA ILE A 808 -12.62 10.73 4.96
C ILE A 808 -13.64 11.66 5.62
N LYS A 809 -14.19 12.58 4.81
CA LYS A 809 -15.06 13.69 5.23
C LYS A 809 -15.94 13.45 6.45
N ASP A 810 -16.83 12.45 6.46
CA ASP A 810 -17.79 12.27 7.55
C ASP A 810 -18.22 10.81 7.80
N GLY A 811 -17.42 9.81 7.39
CA GLY A 811 -17.82 8.40 7.53
C GLY A 811 -17.58 7.81 8.92
N TYR A 812 -18.27 6.70 9.19
CA TYR A 812 -18.34 6.04 10.50
C TYR A 812 -17.25 4.98 10.69
N GLU A 813 -17.20 3.93 9.86
CA GLU A 813 -16.23 2.84 9.99
C GLU A 813 -15.49 2.57 8.69
N TYR A 814 -14.25 2.10 8.81
CA TYR A 814 -13.32 1.84 7.72
C TYR A 814 -12.59 0.52 7.97
N ASP A 815 -12.85 -0.46 7.10
CA ASP A 815 -12.16 -1.75 7.06
C ASP A 815 -11.12 -1.73 5.92
N GLY A 816 -9.84 -1.72 6.29
CA GLY A 816 -8.73 -1.62 5.36
C GLY A 816 -7.98 -2.93 5.18
N LEU A 817 -7.72 -3.33 3.93
CA LEU A 817 -6.76 -4.38 3.58
C LEU A 817 -5.55 -3.78 2.87
N ILE A 818 -4.36 -4.17 3.31
CA ILE A 818 -3.09 -3.84 2.66
C ILE A 818 -2.63 -5.07 1.89
N LYS A 819 -2.42 -4.92 0.58
CA LYS A 819 -1.90 -5.97 -0.29
C LYS A 819 -0.57 -5.55 -0.88
N VAL A 820 0.36 -6.51 -0.99
CA VAL A 820 1.63 -6.34 -1.69
C VAL A 820 1.67 -7.33 -2.84
N ASN A 821 1.79 -6.83 -4.07
CA ASN A 821 1.74 -7.64 -5.29
C ASN A 821 0.49 -8.55 -5.37
N GLY A 822 -0.66 -8.06 -4.86
CA GLY A 822 -1.95 -8.77 -4.85
C GLY A 822 -2.16 -9.73 -3.67
N GLU A 823 -1.16 -9.97 -2.82
CA GLU A 823 -1.30 -10.78 -1.61
C GLU A 823 -1.62 -9.91 -0.40
N ILE A 824 -2.69 -10.22 0.34
CA ILE A 824 -3.01 -9.53 1.61
C ILE A 824 -1.87 -9.73 2.59
N GLN A 825 -1.34 -8.62 3.11
CA GLN A 825 -0.27 -8.59 4.10
C GLN A 825 -0.78 -8.17 5.47
N ASP A 826 -1.75 -7.26 5.52
CA ASP A 826 -2.27 -6.70 6.76
C ASP A 826 -3.73 -6.28 6.58
N ALA A 827 -4.46 -6.22 7.68
CA ALA A 827 -5.80 -5.68 7.75
C ALA A 827 -5.88 -4.71 8.93
N PHE A 828 -6.44 -3.53 8.74
CA PHE A 828 -6.63 -2.52 9.78
C PHE A 828 -8.09 -2.06 9.82
N TYR A 829 -8.49 -1.60 10.99
CA TYR A 829 -9.82 -1.07 11.23
C TYR A 829 -9.67 0.32 11.86
N HIS A 830 -10.55 1.23 11.47
CA HIS A 830 -10.66 2.55 12.05
C HIS A 830 -12.12 2.98 12.08
N ALA A 831 -12.53 3.68 13.13
CA ALA A 831 -13.90 4.15 13.27
C ALA A 831 -13.94 5.53 13.94
N ASP A 832 -15.04 6.24 13.75
CA ASP A 832 -15.47 7.34 14.63
C ASP A 832 -16.26 6.79 15.82
N GLY A 833 -16.40 7.56 16.91
CA GLY A 833 -17.25 7.15 18.03
C GLY A 833 -18.73 7.11 17.63
N ASN A 834 -19.49 6.12 18.04
CA ASN A 834 -20.87 5.90 17.57
C ASN A 834 -21.93 6.80 18.25
N TRP A 835 -23.07 6.98 17.56
CA TRP A 835 -24.34 7.43 18.13
C TRP A 835 -25.14 6.24 18.69
N GLY A 836 -25.80 6.43 19.83
CA GLY A 836 -26.70 5.40 20.36
C GLY A 836 -27.76 5.94 21.31
N LEU A 837 -28.64 5.05 21.75
CA LEU A 837 -29.81 5.36 22.57
C LEU A 837 -29.82 4.56 23.87
N ASP A 838 -30.30 5.19 24.94
CA ASP A 838 -30.60 4.58 26.23
C ASP A 838 -31.98 5.00 26.71
N PHE A 839 -32.86 4.03 26.97
CA PHE A 839 -34.26 4.22 27.38
C PHE A 839 -34.89 2.93 27.91
N ASP A 840 -35.98 3.03 28.69
CA ASP A 840 -36.82 1.88 29.02
C ASP A 840 -37.85 1.61 27.90
N PRO A 841 -37.76 0.47 27.18
CA PRO A 841 -38.71 0.13 26.12
C PRO A 841 -40.13 -0.14 26.64
N THR A 842 -40.35 -0.19 27.96
CA THR A 842 -41.68 -0.32 28.57
C THR A 842 -42.48 0.98 28.45
N TYR A 843 -41.80 2.13 28.50
CA TYR A 843 -42.42 3.45 28.57
C TYR A 843 -42.13 4.33 27.36
N THR A 844 -41.18 3.93 26.51
CA THR A 844 -40.69 4.71 25.39
C THR A 844 -40.71 3.90 24.08
N ASP A 845 -41.42 4.41 23.08
CA ASP A 845 -41.47 3.89 21.71
C ASP A 845 -40.59 4.75 20.80
N ILE A 846 -39.62 4.12 20.10
CA ILE A 846 -38.83 4.78 19.05
C ILE A 846 -39.59 4.65 17.73
N LEU A 847 -39.98 5.79 17.15
CA LEU A 847 -40.72 5.87 15.90
C LEU A 847 -39.78 5.98 14.69
N GLU A 848 -38.72 6.78 14.85
CA GLU A 848 -37.67 6.98 13.84
C GLU A 848 -36.33 7.21 14.54
N TYR A 849 -35.26 6.62 14.03
CA TYR A 849 -33.88 6.90 14.44
C TYR A 849 -32.98 6.77 13.22
N THR A 850 -32.40 7.89 12.79
CA THR A 850 -31.52 7.94 11.61
C THR A 850 -30.28 8.74 11.91
N VAL A 851 -29.12 8.21 11.51
CA VAL A 851 -27.83 8.90 11.56
C VAL A 851 -27.42 9.21 10.13
N SER A 852 -27.12 10.47 9.86
CA SER A 852 -26.81 10.95 8.51
C SER A 852 -25.48 11.69 8.47
N ASN A 853 -24.84 11.68 7.31
CA ASN A 853 -23.56 12.34 7.08
C ASN A 853 -23.76 13.74 6.51
N ASP A 854 -22.84 14.65 6.79
CA ASP A 854 -22.67 15.95 6.13
C ASP A 854 -21.36 15.96 5.33
N PHE A 855 -21.39 15.31 4.16
CA PHE A 855 -20.23 15.25 3.24
C PHE A 855 -19.86 16.60 2.61
N ASP A 856 -20.72 17.62 2.76
CA ASP A 856 -20.51 18.96 2.23
C ASP A 856 -20.15 19.97 3.33
N ARG A 857 -19.88 19.48 4.56
CA ARG A 857 -19.46 20.29 5.69
C ARG A 857 -18.22 21.13 5.34
N VAL A 858 -18.26 22.39 5.77
CA VAL A 858 -17.10 23.29 5.75
C VAL A 858 -16.37 23.18 7.08
N TYR A 859 -15.05 22.96 7.02
CA TYR A 859 -14.18 22.78 8.19
C TYR A 859 -13.41 24.07 8.47
N GLU A 860 -13.45 24.53 9.73
CA GLU A 860 -12.76 25.74 10.18
C GLU A 860 -11.61 25.36 11.13
N GLU A 861 -10.48 26.09 11.08
CA GLU A 861 -9.30 25.77 11.92
C GLU A 861 -9.55 25.91 13.44
N ASP A 862 -10.56 26.68 13.83
CA ASP A 862 -10.91 26.94 15.23
C ASP A 862 -11.99 25.99 15.79
N GLU A 863 -12.37 24.95 15.04
CA GLU A 863 -13.35 23.95 15.47
C GLU A 863 -12.81 22.51 15.40
N MET A 864 -13.25 21.67 16.34
CA MET A 864 -13.17 20.22 16.25
C MET A 864 -14.55 19.69 15.83
N PRO A 865 -14.73 19.20 14.60
CA PRO A 865 -15.98 18.60 14.18
C PRO A 865 -16.26 17.33 15.00
N ILE A 866 -17.49 17.17 15.47
CA ILE A 866 -18.01 15.87 15.89
C ILE A 866 -18.89 15.38 14.74
N HIS A 867 -18.41 14.34 14.07
CA HIS A 867 -18.93 13.85 12.81
C HIS A 867 -20.34 13.27 12.93
N ARG A 868 -21.07 13.35 11.82
CA ARG A 868 -22.47 12.88 11.62
C ARG A 868 -23.53 13.63 12.41
N ASN A 869 -24.69 13.72 11.78
CA ASN A 869 -25.92 14.30 12.31
C ASN A 869 -26.88 13.17 12.73
N VAL A 870 -27.87 13.52 13.53
CA VAL A 870 -28.84 12.54 14.04
C VAL A 870 -30.24 13.12 14.10
N HIS A 871 -31.20 12.29 13.72
CA HIS A 871 -32.62 12.57 13.84
C HIS A 871 -33.32 11.44 14.59
N ILE A 872 -34.16 11.82 15.54
CA ILE A 872 -34.95 10.88 16.33
C ILE A 872 -36.38 11.38 16.53
N GLN A 873 -37.32 10.46 16.33
CA GLN A 873 -38.70 10.61 16.73
C GLN A 873 -39.06 9.52 17.73
N ALA A 874 -39.62 9.90 18.87
CA ALA A 874 -40.00 8.95 19.92
C ALA A 874 -41.25 9.42 20.67
N HIS A 875 -41.97 8.48 21.27
CA HIS A 875 -43.05 8.75 22.21
C HIS A 875 -42.69 8.14 23.56
N SER A 876 -42.67 8.92 24.64
CA SER A 876 -42.41 8.42 25.99
C SER A 876 -43.41 8.97 27.01
N GLU A 877 -44.09 8.07 27.73
CA GLU A 877 -45.14 8.47 28.67
C GLU A 877 -44.61 9.02 30.00
N TYR A 878 -43.50 8.48 30.50
CA TYR A 878 -42.98 8.76 31.85
C TYR A 878 -41.45 8.66 32.01
N ASP A 879 -40.74 8.15 31.01
CA ASP A 879 -39.33 7.79 31.16
C ASP A 879 -38.40 8.71 30.37
N TYR A 880 -37.12 8.69 30.68
CA TYR A 880 -36.12 9.45 29.95
C TYR A 880 -35.76 8.76 28.62
N LEU A 881 -35.31 9.57 27.67
CA LEU A 881 -34.64 9.08 26.47
C LEU A 881 -33.28 9.81 26.38
N THR A 882 -32.19 9.06 26.47
CA THR A 882 -30.85 9.62 26.28
C THR A 882 -30.30 9.21 24.93
N LEU A 883 -30.01 10.21 24.11
CA LEU A 883 -29.18 10.08 22.92
C LEU A 883 -27.73 10.36 23.30
N TYR A 884 -26.80 9.49 22.95
CA TYR A 884 -25.38 9.67 23.25
C TYR A 884 -24.50 9.57 22.01
N LYS A 885 -23.40 10.32 22.00
CA LYS A 885 -22.33 10.27 21.00
C LYS A 885 -21.01 9.99 21.68
N SER A 886 -20.44 8.82 21.45
CA SER A 886 -19.05 8.53 21.82
C SER A 886 -18.14 9.47 21.02
N LEU A 887 -17.15 10.07 21.69
CA LEU A 887 -16.23 11.00 21.04
C LEU A 887 -15.17 10.27 20.22
N LEU A 888 -14.73 9.11 20.71
CA LEU A 888 -13.81 8.19 20.04
C LEU A 888 -14.36 6.75 20.12
N PRO A 889 -13.87 5.83 19.27
CA PRO A 889 -14.18 4.41 19.36
C PRO A 889 -13.92 3.86 20.77
N GLY A 890 -14.79 2.96 21.25
CA GLY A 890 -14.61 2.32 22.56
C GLY A 890 -14.72 3.27 23.76
N ASN A 891 -15.21 4.51 23.58
CA ASN A 891 -15.24 5.55 24.62
C ASN A 891 -13.87 5.91 25.20
N LEU A 892 -12.84 5.88 24.34
CA LEU A 892 -11.51 6.34 24.72
C LEU A 892 -11.57 7.82 25.13
N PRO A 893 -10.93 8.21 26.25
CA PRO A 893 -10.86 9.61 26.64
C PRO A 893 -9.90 10.38 25.72
N ASP A 894 -10.22 11.66 25.49
CA ASP A 894 -9.35 12.58 24.78
C ASP A 894 -9.34 13.99 25.40
N ASP A 895 -8.36 14.79 24.99
CA ASP A 895 -8.14 16.16 25.44
C ASP A 895 -8.75 17.17 24.47
N TYR A 896 -9.68 17.97 24.99
CA TYR A 896 -10.38 19.06 24.30
C TYR A 896 -10.19 20.39 25.02
N THR A 897 -9.16 20.53 25.87
CA THR A 897 -8.91 21.74 26.66
C THR A 897 -8.60 22.99 25.84
N ASP A 898 -8.19 22.82 24.58
CA ASP A 898 -8.00 23.93 23.63
C ASP A 898 -9.32 24.61 23.23
N TYR A 899 -10.46 23.94 23.40
CA TYR A 899 -11.78 24.44 23.04
C TYR A 899 -12.52 25.02 24.26
N LYS A 900 -13.52 25.86 23.99
CA LYS A 900 -14.25 26.60 25.03
C LYS A 900 -15.76 26.38 24.99
N PHE A 901 -16.31 25.94 23.87
CA PHE A 901 -17.73 25.81 23.66
C PHE A 901 -18.07 24.47 23.01
N LEU A 902 -19.22 23.91 23.38
CA LEU A 902 -19.94 22.91 22.58
C LEU A 902 -20.94 23.64 21.67
N SER A 903 -20.83 23.46 20.35
CA SER A 903 -21.74 24.06 19.37
C SER A 903 -22.43 23.01 18.52
N PHE A 904 -23.72 23.22 18.25
CA PHE A 904 -24.55 22.38 17.40
C PHE A 904 -25.80 23.14 16.96
N THR A 905 -26.33 22.76 15.81
CA THR A 905 -27.64 23.16 15.31
C THR A 905 -28.66 22.14 15.76
N VAL A 906 -29.79 22.59 16.31
CA VAL A 906 -30.84 21.73 16.83
C VAL A 906 -32.22 22.22 16.41
N LYS A 907 -33.13 21.28 16.17
CA LYS A 907 -34.55 21.52 15.97
C LYS A 907 -35.33 20.50 16.79
N GLY A 908 -36.28 20.94 17.60
CA GLY A 908 -37.12 20.01 18.37
C GLY A 908 -38.05 20.69 19.37
N SER A 909 -38.55 19.96 20.36
CA SER A 909 -39.50 20.51 21.32
C SER A 909 -39.15 20.20 22.77
N GLY A 910 -38.71 21.23 23.50
CA GLY A 910 -38.64 21.22 24.96
C GLY A 910 -37.24 21.27 25.56
N LEU A 911 -37.16 20.98 26.85
CA LEU A 911 -35.91 20.98 27.60
C LEU A 911 -35.04 19.77 27.24
N LEU A 912 -33.74 19.99 27.13
CA LEU A 912 -32.73 18.97 26.84
C LEU A 912 -31.58 19.11 27.83
N ASP A 913 -31.26 18.01 28.52
CA ASP A 913 -30.10 17.93 29.39
C ASP A 913 -28.88 17.46 28.59
N LEU A 914 -27.89 18.33 28.48
CA LEU A 914 -26.61 18.08 27.84
C LEU A 914 -25.62 17.51 28.87
N GLY A 915 -24.88 16.47 28.50
CA GLY A 915 -23.81 15.91 29.33
C GLY A 915 -22.46 15.92 28.61
N LEU A 916 -21.42 16.31 29.34
CA LEU A 916 -20.01 16.14 28.98
C LEU A 916 -19.40 15.12 29.95
N LEU A 917 -19.22 13.89 29.49
CA LEU A 917 -18.81 12.78 30.36
C LEU A 917 -17.28 12.69 30.40
N LYS A 918 -16.74 12.67 31.61
CA LYS A 918 -15.30 12.49 31.88
C LYS A 918 -15.00 11.06 32.30
N SER A 919 -13.87 10.53 31.85
CA SER A 919 -13.41 9.20 32.29
C SER A 919 -13.07 9.17 33.79
N SER A 920 -12.49 10.25 34.31
CA SER A 920 -12.08 10.47 35.70
C SER A 920 -13.23 10.65 36.69
N VAL A 921 -14.45 10.93 36.21
CA VAL A 921 -15.64 11.01 37.06
C VAL A 921 -16.36 9.67 37.01
N GLN A 922 -16.46 9.00 38.16
CA GLN A 922 -17.08 7.67 38.24
C GLN A 922 -18.60 7.75 38.32
N GLU A 923 -19.12 8.58 39.24
CA GLU A 923 -20.55 8.65 39.54
C GLU A 923 -21.34 9.39 38.46
N TRP A 924 -22.46 8.81 38.01
CA TRP A 924 -23.29 9.36 36.93
C TRP A 924 -23.88 10.74 37.25
N ASP A 925 -24.33 10.92 38.48
CA ASP A 925 -24.95 12.16 38.96
C ASP A 925 -23.93 13.30 39.14
N GLN A 926 -22.64 12.96 39.23
CA GLN A 926 -21.53 13.89 39.33
C GLN A 926 -20.93 14.27 37.97
N GLN A 927 -21.40 13.70 36.86
CA GLN A 927 -20.97 14.12 35.52
C GLN A 927 -21.35 15.57 35.24
N TYR A 928 -20.61 16.22 34.33
CA TYR A 928 -20.81 17.63 34.00
C TYR A 928 -22.05 17.79 33.11
N LYS A 929 -23.05 18.53 33.58
CA LYS A 929 -24.35 18.70 32.91
C LYS A 929 -24.73 20.17 32.72
N ALA A 930 -25.46 20.43 31.64
CA ALA A 930 -26.04 21.72 31.31
C ALA A 930 -27.43 21.54 30.70
N THR A 931 -28.41 22.37 31.08
CA THR A 931 -29.76 22.29 30.53
C THR A 931 -30.00 23.42 29.54
N ILE A 932 -30.57 23.10 28.38
CA ILE A 932 -31.01 24.07 27.36
C ILE A 932 -32.48 23.87 27.00
N ASN A 933 -33.12 24.91 26.45
CA ASN A 933 -34.49 24.84 25.96
C ASN A 933 -34.51 24.93 24.43
N VAL A 934 -34.99 23.89 23.76
CA VAL A 934 -34.99 23.77 22.31
C VAL A 934 -36.34 24.19 21.73
N ALA A 935 -36.29 25.06 20.72
CA ALA A 935 -37.48 25.52 20.00
C ALA A 935 -37.78 24.64 18.77
N LYS A 936 -39.05 24.69 18.32
CA LYS A 936 -39.52 23.97 17.11
C LYS A 936 -38.85 24.42 15.81
N ASN A 937 -38.29 25.62 15.81
CA ASN A 937 -37.50 26.15 14.71
C ASN A 937 -36.03 25.83 14.95
N GLU A 938 -35.31 25.61 13.87
CA GLU A 938 -33.86 25.38 13.91
C GLU A 938 -33.10 26.54 14.57
N GLN A 939 -32.20 26.21 15.48
CA GLN A 939 -31.36 27.14 16.23
C GLN A 939 -29.96 26.57 16.43
N THR A 940 -28.92 27.41 16.38
CA THR A 940 -27.55 27.02 16.69
C THR A 940 -27.15 27.49 18.08
N PHE A 941 -26.75 26.57 18.95
CA PHE A 941 -26.25 26.86 20.29
C PHE A 941 -24.72 26.93 20.30
N TYR A 942 -24.19 27.75 21.20
CA TYR A 942 -22.78 27.80 21.59
C TYR A 942 -22.72 27.76 23.12
N VAL A 943 -22.63 26.56 23.70
CA VAL A 943 -22.68 26.33 25.15
C VAL A 943 -21.26 26.38 25.71
N PRO A 944 -20.88 27.39 26.52
CA PRO A 944 -19.57 27.46 27.14
C PRO A 944 -19.32 26.24 28.04
N PHE A 945 -18.10 25.73 28.09
CA PHE A 945 -17.72 24.66 29.03
C PHE A 945 -17.97 25.06 30.49
N ASP A 946 -17.80 26.34 30.82
CA ASP A 946 -18.12 26.93 32.13
C ASP A 946 -19.62 26.84 32.50
N TYR A 947 -20.50 26.61 31.53
CA TYR A 947 -21.93 26.43 31.78
C TYR A 947 -22.27 24.99 32.24
N PHE A 948 -21.37 24.03 32.02
CA PHE A 948 -21.51 22.67 32.51
C PHE A 948 -21.04 22.58 33.96
N THR A 949 -21.85 21.98 34.81
CA THR A 949 -21.61 21.90 36.26
C THR A 949 -21.69 20.47 36.75
N SER A 950 -20.96 20.17 37.83
CA SER A 950 -20.97 18.87 38.49
C SER A 950 -21.60 19.00 39.88
N THR A 951 -22.32 17.98 40.33
CA THR A 951 -22.78 17.90 41.74
C THR A 951 -21.69 17.36 42.68
N GLY A 952 -20.63 16.76 42.14
CA GLY A 952 -19.51 16.20 42.90
C GLY A 952 -18.41 17.21 43.21
N THR A 953 -18.34 18.32 42.47
CA THR A 953 -17.32 19.37 42.64
C THR A 953 -17.84 20.74 42.21
N ASN A 954 -17.30 21.80 42.82
CA ASN A 954 -17.53 23.19 42.41
C ASN A 954 -16.48 23.70 41.41
N GLU A 955 -15.53 22.84 41.01
CA GLU A 955 -14.52 23.20 40.02
C GLU A 955 -15.12 23.30 38.61
N LYS A 956 -14.55 24.18 37.79
CA LYS A 956 -14.93 24.31 36.38
C LYS A 956 -14.51 23.08 35.60
N LEU A 957 -15.25 22.78 34.53
CA LEU A 957 -14.89 21.70 33.62
C LEU A 957 -13.52 21.96 32.98
N ILE A 958 -12.58 21.03 33.22
CA ILE A 958 -11.36 20.88 32.44
C ILE A 958 -11.59 19.72 31.48
N ALA A 959 -11.61 19.97 30.17
CA ALA A 959 -12.00 18.99 29.16
C ALA A 959 -10.85 18.06 28.73
N ASN A 960 -10.04 17.54 29.65
CA ASN A 960 -8.80 16.81 29.34
C ASN A 960 -8.94 15.27 29.21
N ASP A 961 -10.14 14.72 29.42
CA ASP A 961 -10.40 13.28 29.38
C ASP A 961 -11.87 12.97 29.05
N LEU A 962 -12.47 13.77 28.17
CA LEU A 962 -13.85 13.58 27.76
C LEU A 962 -13.99 12.29 26.93
N THR A 963 -15.05 11.53 27.19
CA THR A 963 -15.33 10.27 26.49
C THR A 963 -16.56 10.35 25.60
N MET A 964 -17.58 11.13 26.02
CA MET A 964 -18.91 11.07 25.42
C MET A 964 -19.73 12.35 25.64
N LEU A 965 -20.62 12.63 24.69
CA LEU A 965 -21.69 13.62 24.75
C LEU A 965 -23.04 12.94 24.97
N THR A 966 -23.91 13.54 25.77
CA THR A 966 -25.30 13.06 25.94
C THR A 966 -26.31 14.18 25.74
N PHE A 967 -27.46 13.84 25.18
CA PHE A 967 -28.64 14.66 24.99
C PHE A 967 -29.83 13.91 25.57
N THR A 968 -30.23 14.27 26.79
CA THR A 968 -31.30 13.58 27.52
C THR A 968 -32.60 14.36 27.42
N PHE A 969 -33.58 13.75 26.77
CA PHE A 969 -34.96 14.21 26.74
C PHE A 969 -35.72 13.66 27.92
N LEU A 970 -36.46 14.54 28.60
CA LEU A 970 -37.33 14.20 29.71
C LEU A 970 -38.76 14.69 29.38
N PRO A 971 -39.70 13.78 29.06
CA PRO A 971 -41.03 14.13 28.57
C PRO A 971 -41.84 15.03 29.51
N VAL A 972 -41.75 14.78 30.81
CA VAL A 972 -42.49 15.49 31.85
C VAL A 972 -42.04 16.96 31.90
N GLU A 973 -40.74 17.19 31.85
CA GLU A 973 -40.08 18.49 31.89
C GLU A 973 -40.33 19.27 30.60
N ALA A 974 -40.31 18.58 29.46
CA ALA A 974 -40.61 19.15 28.14
C ALA A 974 -42.09 19.47 27.92
N GLN A 975 -42.98 19.03 28.81
CA GLN A 975 -44.44 19.16 28.69
C GLN A 975 -45.01 18.51 27.42
N THR A 976 -44.35 17.47 26.93
CA THR A 976 -44.75 16.70 25.75
C THR A 976 -44.25 15.27 25.89
N ASN A 977 -45.08 14.30 25.49
CA ASN A 977 -44.67 12.90 25.42
C ASN A 977 -43.98 12.59 24.09
N ASP A 978 -44.12 13.45 23.10
CA ASP A 978 -43.53 13.28 21.78
C ASP A 978 -42.21 14.05 21.69
N LEU A 979 -41.15 13.33 21.31
CA LEU A 979 -39.87 13.88 20.89
C LEU A 979 -39.78 13.84 19.37
N ASP A 980 -39.42 14.96 18.78
CA ASP A 980 -38.94 15.09 17.41
C ASP A 980 -37.70 15.97 17.49
N LEU A 981 -36.52 15.37 17.39
CA LEU A 981 -35.24 16.03 17.63
C LEU A 981 -34.28 15.77 16.48
N THR A 982 -33.74 16.84 15.92
CA THR A 982 -32.64 16.83 14.95
C THR A 982 -31.46 17.57 15.55
N ILE A 983 -30.27 16.96 15.52
CA ILE A 983 -28.99 17.58 15.91
C ILE A 983 -28.04 17.50 14.72
N GLU A 984 -27.51 18.65 14.33
CA GLU A 984 -26.62 18.82 13.18
C GLU A 984 -25.39 19.68 13.52
N LYS A 985 -24.32 19.56 12.73
CA LYS A 985 -23.12 20.43 12.82
C LYS A 985 -22.50 20.47 14.22
N LEU A 986 -22.51 19.34 14.92
CA LEU A 986 -21.92 19.19 16.24
C LEU A 986 -20.39 19.42 16.18
N ARG A 987 -19.86 20.17 17.15
CA ARG A 987 -18.44 20.54 17.24
C ARG A 987 -18.05 21.15 18.57
N PHE A 988 -16.77 21.07 18.89
CA PHE A 988 -16.14 21.94 19.89
C PHE A 988 -15.53 23.16 19.20
N THR A 989 -15.68 24.37 19.76
CA THR A 989 -15.13 25.60 19.15
C THR A 989 -14.34 26.43 20.16
N LYS A 990 -13.32 27.15 19.66
CA LYS A 990 -12.50 28.06 20.49
C LYS A 990 -13.19 29.40 20.76
N SER A 991 -14.10 29.81 19.88
CA SER A 991 -14.86 31.06 19.96
C SER A 991 -16.34 30.87 19.60
N ALA A 992 -17.16 31.84 20.00
CA ALA A 992 -18.58 31.93 19.65
C ALA A 992 -18.88 33.33 19.06
N PRO A 993 -19.84 33.46 18.12
CA PRO A 993 -20.32 34.76 17.65
C PRO A 993 -20.87 35.61 18.80
N GLU A 994 -20.68 36.93 18.75
CA GLU A 994 -21.03 37.86 19.83
C GLU A 994 -22.53 37.82 20.21
N GLU A 995 -23.40 37.55 19.22
CA GLU A 995 -24.86 37.42 19.39
C GLU A 995 -25.29 36.05 19.96
N ALA A 996 -24.43 35.02 19.90
CA ALA A 996 -24.79 33.64 20.26
C ALA A 996 -24.98 33.42 21.78
N MET A 997 -24.37 34.27 22.62
CA MET A 997 -24.50 34.19 24.08
C MET A 997 -25.89 34.58 24.60
N THR A 998 -26.74 35.17 23.75
CA THR A 998 -28.10 35.62 24.12
C THR A 998 -29.14 34.49 24.21
N LEU A 999 -28.87 33.30 23.65
CA LEU A 999 -29.80 32.16 23.73
C LEU A 999 -29.76 31.42 25.08
N LEU A 1000 -28.61 31.41 25.77
CA LEU A 1000 -28.44 30.73 27.07
C LEU A 1000 -29.10 31.47 28.24
N SER A 1001 -29.45 32.75 28.07
CA SER A 1001 -30.00 33.59 29.14
C SER A 1001 -31.47 33.30 29.51
N THR A 1002 -32.09 32.27 28.95
CA THR A 1002 -33.53 31.97 29.16
C THR A 1002 -33.85 31.17 30.42
N MET A 1003 -32.85 30.81 31.25
CA MET A 1003 -33.07 30.33 32.63
C MET A 1003 -32.73 31.36 33.71
N ASN A 1004 -32.32 32.58 33.36
CA ASN A 1004 -32.19 33.63 34.35
C ASN A 1004 -33.58 33.93 34.94
N ASP A 1005 -33.70 33.73 36.25
CA ASP A 1005 -34.92 33.95 37.04
C ASP A 1005 -36.06 32.93 36.82
N ASP A 1006 -35.77 31.71 36.34
CA ASP A 1006 -36.75 30.60 36.27
C ASP A 1006 -36.20 29.28 36.89
N PHE A 1007 -37.09 28.35 37.26
CA PHE A 1007 -36.70 27.02 37.76
C PHE A 1007 -37.63 25.89 37.33
N ILE A 1008 -37.10 24.68 37.26
CA ILE A 1008 -37.83 23.46 36.92
C ILE A 1008 -38.05 22.64 38.19
N ILE A 1009 -39.19 21.94 38.30
CA ILE A 1009 -39.49 21.01 39.40
C ILE A 1009 -39.98 19.66 38.89
N PHE A 1010 -39.49 18.58 39.48
CA PHE A 1010 -39.80 17.20 39.08
C PHE A 1010 -39.57 16.19 40.23
N PRO A 1011 -40.17 14.99 40.21
CA PRO A 1011 -41.25 14.58 39.32
C PRO A 1011 -42.51 15.38 39.59
N ASN A 1012 -43.29 15.66 38.55
CA ASN A 1012 -44.58 16.31 38.65
C ASN A 1012 -45.59 15.54 37.78
N PRO A 1013 -46.39 14.62 38.35
CA PRO A 1013 -46.83 14.63 39.75
C PRO A 1013 -45.83 14.00 40.74
N SER A 1014 -45.66 14.59 41.92
CA SER A 1014 -44.76 14.12 42.98
C SER A 1014 -45.47 13.21 44.00
N SER A 1015 -44.76 12.22 44.53
CA SER A 1015 -45.17 11.39 45.68
C SER A 1015 -44.62 11.90 47.02
N GLY A 1016 -43.90 13.02 47.02
CA GLY A 1016 -43.31 13.63 48.22
C GLY A 1016 -41.91 14.20 47.98
N ALA A 1017 -41.09 13.54 47.17
CA ALA A 1017 -39.79 14.08 46.76
C ALA A 1017 -39.97 15.00 45.55
N VAL A 1018 -39.52 16.25 45.66
CA VAL A 1018 -39.49 17.24 44.57
C VAL A 1018 -38.06 17.73 44.40
N LYS A 1019 -37.44 17.36 43.28
CA LYS A 1019 -36.20 17.95 42.80
C LYS A 1019 -36.49 19.26 42.07
N CYS A 1020 -35.60 20.21 42.24
CA CYS A 1020 -35.63 21.50 41.59
C CYS A 1020 -34.29 21.78 40.91
N VAL A 1021 -34.33 22.22 39.66
CA VAL A 1021 -33.15 22.69 38.92
C VAL A 1021 -33.34 24.16 38.57
N LEU A 1022 -32.38 25.00 38.95
CA LEU A 1022 -32.39 26.44 38.68
C LEU A 1022 -30.98 26.97 38.48
N TYR A 1023 -30.83 28.11 37.81
CA TYR A 1023 -29.54 28.78 37.64
C TYR A 1023 -29.50 30.07 38.46
N SER A 1024 -28.49 30.20 39.33
CA SER A 1024 -28.27 31.41 40.13
C SER A 1024 -27.07 32.17 39.59
N GLN A 1025 -27.20 33.50 39.42
CA GLN A 1025 -26.07 34.33 38.97
C GLN A 1025 -25.04 34.62 40.07
N GLU A 1026 -25.35 34.25 41.31
CA GLU A 1026 -24.49 34.47 42.47
C GLU A 1026 -24.85 33.50 43.59
N GLU A 1027 -23.97 33.35 44.58
CA GLU A 1027 -24.30 32.64 45.81
C GLU A 1027 -25.36 33.42 46.62
N SER A 1028 -26.44 32.74 47.01
CA SER A 1028 -27.52 33.37 47.79
C SER A 1028 -28.28 32.37 48.66
N GLU A 1029 -29.00 32.85 49.67
CA GLU A 1029 -29.96 32.03 50.42
C GLU A 1029 -31.36 32.27 49.83
N ALA A 1030 -32.05 31.20 49.42
CA ALA A 1030 -33.35 31.25 48.78
C ALA A 1030 -34.43 30.60 49.64
N ASP A 1031 -35.57 31.30 49.76
CA ASP A 1031 -36.80 30.80 50.34
C ASP A 1031 -37.53 29.91 49.32
N VAL A 1032 -37.93 28.73 49.76
CA VAL A 1032 -38.69 27.75 48.99
C VAL A 1032 -40.04 27.58 49.67
N THR A 1033 -41.13 27.90 48.97
CA THR A 1033 -42.48 27.90 49.54
C THR A 1033 -43.47 27.16 48.65
N LEU A 1034 -44.40 26.40 49.26
CA LEU A 1034 -45.57 25.89 48.54
C LEU A 1034 -46.84 26.57 49.02
N TYR A 1035 -47.70 26.94 48.08
CA TYR A 1035 -49.03 27.47 48.31
C TYR A 1035 -50.09 26.50 47.79
N ASP A 1036 -51.21 26.35 48.50
CA ASP A 1036 -52.39 25.69 47.95
C ASP A 1036 -53.13 26.59 46.94
N ILE A 1037 -54.19 26.06 46.31
CA ILE A 1037 -54.99 26.81 45.32
C ILE A 1037 -55.69 28.05 45.88
N THR A 1038 -55.74 28.22 47.21
CA THR A 1038 -56.30 29.42 47.88
C THR A 1038 -55.23 30.46 48.18
N GLY A 1039 -53.95 30.16 47.90
CA GLY A 1039 -52.81 30.99 48.24
C GLY A 1039 -52.32 30.82 49.68
N LYS A 1040 -52.80 29.80 50.41
CA LYS A 1040 -52.31 29.51 51.76
C LYS A 1040 -50.98 28.77 51.67
N LYS A 1041 -49.96 29.27 52.37
CA LYS A 1041 -48.66 28.59 52.49
C LYS A 1041 -48.83 27.25 53.23
N VAL A 1042 -48.44 26.16 52.60
CA VAL A 1042 -48.51 24.78 53.14
C VAL A 1042 -47.14 24.17 53.43
N TYR A 1043 -46.06 24.74 52.87
CA TYR A 1043 -44.67 24.38 53.16
C TYR A 1043 -43.75 25.59 53.00
N SER A 1044 -42.66 25.63 53.77
CA SER A 1044 -41.60 26.64 53.69
C SER A 1044 -40.28 26.00 54.12
N SER A 1045 -39.22 26.21 53.35
CA SER A 1045 -37.84 25.90 53.74
C SER A 1045 -36.91 26.95 53.14
N THR A 1046 -35.65 26.95 53.59
CA THR A 1046 -34.59 27.72 52.93
C THR A 1046 -33.57 26.77 52.33
N THR A 1047 -32.93 27.20 51.25
CA THR A 1047 -31.81 26.48 50.64
C THR A 1047 -30.71 27.46 50.26
N LYS A 1048 -29.46 26.99 50.28
CA LYS A 1048 -28.34 27.77 49.74
C LYS A 1048 -28.23 27.49 48.25
N LEU A 1049 -28.09 28.57 47.49
CA LEU A 1049 -27.78 28.54 46.08
C LEU A 1049 -26.30 28.89 45.90
N VAL A 1050 -25.61 28.13 45.07
CA VAL A 1050 -24.29 28.47 44.55
C VAL A 1050 -24.43 29.25 43.25
N GLU A 1051 -23.42 30.05 42.89
CA GLU A 1051 -23.33 30.62 41.54
C GLU A 1051 -23.27 29.49 40.51
N GLY A 1052 -24.15 29.53 39.50
CA GLY A 1052 -24.32 28.49 38.51
C GLY A 1052 -25.60 27.65 38.66
N ARG A 1053 -25.58 26.43 38.12
CA ARG A 1053 -26.69 25.47 38.21
C ARG A 1053 -26.78 24.91 39.63
N ASN A 1054 -28.00 24.89 40.15
CA ASN A 1054 -28.35 24.29 41.43
C ASN A 1054 -29.35 23.17 41.19
N GLU A 1055 -29.06 21.97 41.70
CA GLU A 1055 -30.01 20.85 41.75
C GLU A 1055 -30.29 20.50 43.20
N ILE A 1056 -31.55 20.66 43.62
CA ILE A 1056 -31.94 20.65 45.03
C ILE A 1056 -33.14 19.73 45.21
N GLN A 1057 -33.01 18.74 46.07
CA GLN A 1057 -34.13 17.87 46.43
C GLN A 1057 -34.82 18.35 47.71
N PHE A 1058 -36.16 18.38 47.65
CA PHE A 1058 -37.03 18.68 48.78
C PHE A 1058 -37.94 17.49 49.05
N ASP A 1059 -37.81 16.88 50.22
CA ASP A 1059 -38.74 15.85 50.69
C ASP A 1059 -39.89 16.53 51.44
N ILE A 1060 -41.03 16.67 50.76
CA ILE A 1060 -42.17 17.50 51.17
C ILE A 1060 -43.37 16.59 51.48
N ASN A 1061 -43.87 16.69 52.70
CA ASN A 1061 -45.10 16.01 53.12
C ASN A 1061 -46.27 17.00 53.17
N VAL A 1062 -47.05 17.06 52.09
CA VAL A 1062 -48.19 17.99 51.90
C VAL A 1062 -49.44 17.24 51.41
N PRO A 1063 -50.65 17.82 51.58
CA PRO A 1063 -51.88 17.19 51.09
C PRO A 1063 -51.85 16.93 49.59
N LYS A 1064 -52.48 15.82 49.18
CA LYS A 1064 -52.68 15.47 47.77
C LYS A 1064 -53.46 16.56 47.05
N GLY A 1065 -53.03 16.95 45.85
CA GLY A 1065 -53.67 18.00 45.05
C GLY A 1065 -52.67 18.92 44.34
N LEU A 1066 -53.21 19.86 43.57
CA LEU A 1066 -52.42 20.87 42.85
C LEU A 1066 -51.95 21.97 43.80
N LEU A 1067 -50.64 22.20 43.88
CA LEU A 1067 -49.99 23.23 44.67
C LEU A 1067 -49.11 24.12 43.77
N PHE A 1068 -48.68 25.27 44.31
CA PHE A 1068 -47.82 26.24 43.66
C PHE A 1068 -46.51 26.36 44.42
N PHE A 1069 -45.44 25.83 43.84
CA PHE A 1069 -44.08 25.85 44.35
C PHE A 1069 -43.39 27.14 43.91
N ASN A 1070 -42.78 27.89 44.82
CA ASN A 1070 -42.15 29.18 44.59
C ASN A 1070 -40.74 29.20 45.19
N ILE A 1071 -39.79 29.77 44.45
CA ILE A 1071 -38.41 29.97 44.92
C ILE A 1071 -38.03 31.44 44.73
N SER A 1072 -37.53 32.07 45.77
CA SER A 1072 -37.06 33.46 45.74
C SER A 1072 -35.92 33.67 46.72
N SER A 1073 -34.87 34.38 46.31
CA SER A 1073 -33.85 34.91 47.21
C SER A 1073 -34.12 36.39 47.53
N GLY A 1074 -33.32 36.96 48.43
CA GLY A 1074 -33.39 38.39 48.75
C GLY A 1074 -33.06 39.32 47.56
N LYS A 1075 -32.52 38.79 46.46
CA LYS A 1075 -32.09 39.55 45.28
C LYS A 1075 -32.77 39.12 43.97
N THR A 1076 -33.18 37.86 43.85
CA THR A 1076 -33.77 37.29 42.64
C THR A 1076 -35.05 36.52 42.96
N ASN A 1077 -36.13 36.78 42.22
CA ASN A 1077 -37.34 35.97 42.29
C ASN A 1077 -37.36 34.99 41.12
N TYR A 1078 -37.11 33.71 41.39
CA TYR A 1078 -37.05 32.66 40.37
C TYR A 1078 -38.46 32.20 39.91
N GLY A 1079 -39.53 32.74 40.49
CA GLY A 1079 -40.89 32.54 40.01
C GLY A 1079 -41.70 31.48 40.76
N THR A 1080 -42.77 30.98 40.14
CA THR A 1080 -43.70 30.01 40.75
C THR A 1080 -44.14 28.96 39.73
N LYS A 1081 -44.02 27.68 40.07
CA LYS A 1081 -44.41 26.54 39.25
C LYS A 1081 -45.55 25.73 39.88
N ARG A 1082 -46.38 25.11 39.04
CA ARG A 1082 -47.47 24.23 39.49
C ARG A 1082 -46.93 22.82 39.72
N VAL A 1083 -47.28 22.19 40.83
CA VAL A 1083 -46.91 20.80 41.16
C VAL A 1083 -48.11 20.04 41.68
N LEU A 1084 -48.35 18.84 41.15
CA LEU A 1084 -49.40 17.94 41.59
C LEU A 1084 -48.82 16.91 42.57
N PHE A 1085 -49.32 16.86 43.81
CA PHE A 1085 -48.94 15.81 44.77
C PHE A 1085 -49.99 14.67 44.76
N LYS A 1086 -49.52 13.43 44.58
CA LYS A 1086 -50.38 12.24 44.39
C LYS A 1086 -50.66 11.42 45.64
#